data_AF-A0A9Q9MH41-F1
#
_entry.id   AF-A0A9Q9MH41-F1
#
_cell.length_a   1.000
_cell.length_b   1.000
_cell.length_c   1.000
_cell.angle_alpha   90.00
_cell.angle_beta   90.00
_cell.angle_gamma   90.00
#
_symmetry.space_group_name_H-M   'P 1'
#
loop_
_entity.id
_entity.type
_entity.pdbx_description
1 polymer ?
#
loop_
_entity_poly.entity_id
_entity_poly.type
_entity_poly.pdbx_seq_one_letter_code
_entity_poly.pdbx_strand_id
1 'polypeptide(L)'
;MKGGSTAMVTGRDAALGLLADQRDPGDRIAPALQHLRGIGLTVPSAALVSAIGVGLTHRTYLYENTTDLPGMTTGLLDGLRALGHTFVHRQAGVESYRRMPSASAGALSDAVANIMSNLPGWAAAQPWLLRSAALGKSFAGGQVPAKVSADLGRQLIGVLCLASRSDIAADLLGDVMIMHGQDVSPAARNPKSFLEAKFGTGGLTVTVEREGADHRSWFRARVTDLRGRSGSGGGSGKKSALQAASLDYLQRHMPEALVAVPKPPLTRPAPKMLTGVAPHTVQVRRLLKLFALPNETAGLVSQAFVHSSWAYEHRPELHAADQRDNSALAFVGSCAAMYEHALGSVRHVVCQPPAEYTFRNLDNDGYAALFDLTGARPGLLLGTGQEAVGVSPEMAATAFQATIGAIFVGSGYPPSLVQVWPAEWDAVLAEMAPASPYDADPTTILQQHTNALRLRVEREFHVSGPHHATVYITTTTLISDALGVQTTLTGPQAHSKVRSKHDASGAIMRVLDALAEPDFLERIQGWPATDRALADFLLAHQAAVLVDTPVAATTWSRFRLFGTHLATSQERLTRWARNADTALRSHETMSGSQPRLEELFRTVLERDVSLGQALDKWLTESLYTIERIERPTGVKSSYVNELIQLCNVYRCLGADDLGGDLSEAAEEWRLLYRGRVTAAEMSGAIVDGRERAVLDAALRTMLGRDATVAVSLTRGSPVRVLVRTVDGPRPHPAKVERVCKLWSVVTATTTLTPVPDGIEIAVTHAALESAPGPILAAVLAARRPKAEPYRAGIADLLHDLKNQLTATRQAITDLPEDPVARLEQRLAGERHLAAAKVIALNVRVAASLLERAPDDEGRTELGNYLRRYGTAAIGWLPAEIALRVPPANRVLDIAVDGSTLTAALDNLMRNAVEAMPDGGSISLDWTANVYEATIELHDDGPGLPPEVAQALEAGRRVRSTKPGGNGLGLVGVKSLLRRVGGRLTAVPSPTGTTWHITLPLAPTVTQEDL
;
A
#
# COMPACT_ATOMS: atom_id res chain seq x y z
N MET A 1 -33.37 -13.75 -8.05
CA MET A 1 -32.26 -14.06 -8.98
C MET A 1 -31.37 -15.08 -8.29
N LYS A 2 -31.14 -16.23 -8.94
CA LYS A 2 -30.39 -17.36 -8.41
C LYS A 2 -28.91 -16.96 -8.25
N GLY A 3 -28.50 -16.63 -7.04
CA GLY A 3 -27.09 -16.43 -6.68
C GLY A 3 -26.38 -17.78 -6.76
N GLY A 4 -25.33 -17.85 -7.58
CA GLY A 4 -24.48 -19.01 -7.69
C GLY A 4 -23.89 -19.32 -6.32
N SER A 5 -24.11 -20.55 -5.86
CA SER A 5 -23.32 -21.18 -4.82
C SER A 5 -21.87 -21.17 -5.29
N THR A 6 -21.07 -20.27 -4.74
CA THR A 6 -19.63 -20.48 -4.62
C THR A 6 -19.47 -21.68 -3.72
N ALA A 7 -19.40 -22.86 -4.34
CA ALA A 7 -18.89 -24.04 -3.69
C ALA A 7 -17.60 -23.64 -2.98
N MET A 8 -17.50 -23.94 -1.67
CA MET A 8 -16.22 -23.92 -0.96
C MET A 8 -15.16 -24.46 -1.91
N VAL A 9 -14.08 -23.73 -2.14
CA VAL A 9 -12.91 -24.27 -2.84
C VAL A 9 -12.34 -25.36 -1.91
N THR A 10 -12.92 -26.56 -2.01
CA THR A 10 -12.62 -27.74 -1.18
C THR A 10 -11.44 -28.54 -1.74
N GLY A 11 -10.92 -28.15 -2.90
CA GLY A 11 -9.80 -28.83 -3.54
C GLY A 11 -8.44 -28.43 -2.94
N ARG A 12 -7.77 -29.39 -2.29
CA ARG A 12 -6.39 -29.28 -1.78
C ARG A 12 -5.39 -28.80 -2.86
N ASP A 13 -5.62 -29.17 -4.11
CA ASP A 13 -4.78 -28.82 -5.27
C ASP A 13 -5.03 -27.40 -5.82
N ALA A 14 -6.19 -26.80 -5.53
CA ALA A 14 -6.55 -25.48 -6.06
C ALA A 14 -5.79 -24.35 -5.37
N ALA A 15 -5.66 -24.38 -4.03
CA ALA A 15 -4.88 -23.39 -3.29
C ALA A 15 -3.38 -23.47 -3.62
N LEU A 16 -2.84 -24.68 -3.81
CA LEU A 16 -1.46 -24.87 -4.28
C LEU A 16 -1.28 -24.44 -5.73
N GLY A 17 -2.26 -24.69 -6.61
CA GLY A 17 -2.25 -24.21 -7.99
C GLY A 17 -2.20 -22.69 -8.08
N LEU A 18 -2.95 -21.98 -7.24
CA LEU A 18 -2.95 -20.51 -7.16
C LEU A 18 -1.64 -19.93 -6.61
N LEU A 19 -0.97 -20.65 -5.69
CA LEU A 19 0.40 -20.32 -5.27
C LEU A 19 1.43 -20.66 -6.35
N ALA A 20 1.13 -21.60 -7.25
CA ALA A 20 2.04 -22.11 -8.28
C ALA A 20 2.07 -21.26 -9.56
N ASP A 21 1.01 -20.52 -9.85
CA ASP A 21 0.97 -19.51 -10.93
C ASP A 21 2.00 -18.37 -10.72
N GLN A 22 2.64 -18.30 -9.55
CA GLN A 22 3.67 -17.33 -9.17
C GLN A 22 5.10 -17.78 -9.58
N ARG A 23 5.38 -17.94 -10.89
CA ARG A 23 6.69 -18.28 -11.52
C ARG A 23 7.46 -19.52 -10.97
N ASP A 24 8.38 -20.05 -11.78
CA ASP A 24 9.30 -21.14 -11.37
C ASP A 24 10.37 -20.58 -10.41
N PRO A 25 10.50 -21.09 -9.17
CA PRO A 25 11.52 -20.64 -8.23
C PRO A 25 12.97 -20.96 -8.67
N GLY A 26 13.15 -21.75 -9.73
CA GLY A 26 14.44 -22.14 -10.29
C GLY A 26 15.28 -22.99 -9.33
N ASP A 27 16.60 -23.07 -9.58
CA ASP A 27 17.53 -23.87 -8.76
C ASP A 27 17.72 -23.35 -7.32
N ARG A 28 17.22 -22.14 -7.01
CA ARG A 28 17.39 -21.47 -5.70
C ARG A 28 16.95 -22.35 -4.53
N ILE A 29 15.81 -23.04 -4.68
CA ILE A 29 15.22 -23.83 -3.59
C ILE A 29 15.75 -25.27 -3.51
N ALA A 30 16.71 -25.65 -4.37
CA ALA A 30 17.31 -26.98 -4.35
C ALA A 30 17.83 -27.42 -2.96
N PRO A 31 18.49 -26.56 -2.15
CA PRO A 31 18.95 -26.95 -0.81
C PRO A 31 17.79 -27.29 0.14
N ALA A 32 16.69 -26.54 0.08
CA ALA A 32 15.48 -26.83 0.86
C ALA A 32 14.82 -28.14 0.40
N LEU A 33 14.68 -28.36 -0.91
CA LEU A 33 14.11 -29.59 -1.44
C LEU A 33 14.96 -30.82 -1.09
N GLN A 34 16.28 -30.70 -1.12
CA GLN A 34 17.19 -31.78 -0.69
C GLN A 34 17.00 -32.11 0.78
N HIS A 35 16.90 -31.11 1.66
CA HIS A 35 16.67 -31.31 3.08
C HIS A 35 15.29 -31.95 3.35
N LEU A 36 14.24 -31.41 2.73
CA LEU A 36 12.87 -31.93 2.88
C LEU A 36 12.74 -33.39 2.38
N ARG A 37 13.44 -33.77 1.30
CA ARG A 37 13.54 -35.18 0.86
C ARG A 37 14.22 -36.07 1.89
N GLY A 38 15.26 -35.55 2.55
CA GLY A 38 15.98 -36.25 3.62
C GLY A 38 15.09 -36.60 4.82
N ILE A 39 14.04 -35.82 5.07
CA ILE A 39 13.04 -36.06 6.11
C ILE A 39 11.73 -36.67 5.55
N GLY A 40 11.75 -37.25 4.35
CA GLY A 40 10.64 -38.06 3.83
C GLY A 40 9.70 -37.36 2.83
N LEU A 41 10.02 -36.16 2.34
CA LEU A 41 9.26 -35.55 1.24
C LEU A 41 9.53 -36.32 -0.07
N THR A 42 8.62 -37.21 -0.46
CA THR A 42 8.62 -37.89 -1.76
C THR A 42 8.47 -36.90 -2.92
N VAL A 43 8.75 -37.32 -4.17
CA VAL A 43 8.75 -36.48 -5.40
C VAL A 43 7.64 -35.42 -5.35
N PRO A 44 7.95 -34.15 -5.06
CA PRO A 44 6.94 -33.12 -4.85
C PRO A 44 6.30 -32.73 -6.20
N SER A 45 5.02 -32.39 -6.18
CA SER A 45 4.36 -31.81 -7.36
C SER A 45 4.99 -30.47 -7.71
N ALA A 46 4.93 -30.07 -8.98
CA ALA A 46 5.40 -28.75 -9.42
C ALA A 46 4.76 -27.61 -8.61
N ALA A 47 3.47 -27.75 -8.27
CA ALA A 47 2.76 -26.77 -7.47
C ALA A 47 3.32 -26.63 -6.04
N LEU A 48 3.69 -27.73 -5.39
CA LEU A 48 4.33 -27.71 -4.08
C LEU A 48 5.74 -27.09 -4.14
N VAL A 49 6.48 -27.36 -5.22
CA VAL A 49 7.80 -26.75 -5.45
C VAL A 49 7.70 -25.23 -5.55
N SER A 50 6.77 -24.71 -6.35
CA SER A 50 6.52 -23.26 -6.45
C SER A 50 6.05 -22.66 -5.13
N ALA A 51 5.13 -23.31 -4.42
CA ALA A 51 4.65 -22.85 -3.11
C ALA A 51 5.77 -22.80 -2.06
N ILE A 52 6.71 -23.76 -2.06
CA ILE A 52 7.92 -23.70 -1.22
C ILE A 52 8.78 -22.48 -1.60
N GLY A 53 8.88 -22.19 -2.90
CA GLY A 53 9.50 -20.96 -3.40
C GLY A 53 8.90 -19.69 -2.81
N VAL A 54 7.56 -19.62 -2.74
CA VAL A 54 6.79 -18.51 -2.13
C VAL A 54 7.05 -18.43 -0.62
N GLY A 55 6.97 -19.55 0.11
CA GLY A 55 7.21 -19.59 1.56
C GLY A 55 8.67 -19.31 1.97
N LEU A 56 9.60 -19.33 1.02
CA LEU A 56 11.00 -18.95 1.20
C LEU A 56 11.30 -17.56 0.63
N THR A 57 10.29 -16.73 0.42
CA THR A 57 10.46 -15.33 0.02
C THR A 57 10.27 -14.42 1.23
N HIS A 58 11.28 -13.59 1.50
CA HIS A 58 11.16 -12.57 2.53
C HIS A 58 10.52 -11.29 1.96
N ARG A 59 9.76 -10.57 2.80
CA ARG A 59 9.10 -9.31 2.42
C ARG A 59 10.03 -8.26 1.79
N THR A 60 11.31 -8.24 2.15
CA THR A 60 12.28 -7.31 1.52
C THR A 60 12.54 -7.62 0.06
N TYR A 61 12.47 -8.88 -0.35
CA TYR A 61 12.56 -9.25 -1.75
C TYR A 61 11.31 -8.79 -2.51
N LEU A 62 10.14 -8.87 -1.89
CA LEU A 62 8.88 -8.41 -2.47
C LEU A 62 8.88 -6.91 -2.72
N TYR A 63 9.35 -6.11 -1.75
CA TYR A 63 9.45 -4.66 -1.89
C TYR A 63 10.36 -4.22 -3.04
N GLU A 64 11.38 -5.02 -3.38
CA GLU A 64 12.35 -4.69 -4.42
C GLU A 64 11.94 -5.20 -5.82
N ASN A 65 10.94 -6.09 -5.92
CA ASN A 65 10.55 -6.77 -7.16
C ASN A 65 9.02 -6.80 -7.33
N THR A 66 8.34 -5.69 -7.01
CA THR A 66 6.86 -5.58 -7.03
C THR A 66 6.25 -5.77 -8.42
N THR A 67 6.96 -5.39 -9.48
CA THR A 67 6.52 -5.53 -10.88
C THR A 67 6.70 -6.96 -11.43
N ASP A 68 7.55 -7.77 -10.81
CA ASP A 68 7.91 -9.12 -11.28
C ASP A 68 7.11 -10.25 -10.60
N LEU A 69 6.27 -9.93 -9.60
CA LEU A 69 5.57 -10.90 -8.74
C LEU A 69 4.06 -10.59 -8.58
N PRO A 70 3.25 -10.62 -9.67
CA PRO A 70 1.84 -10.26 -9.61
C PRO A 70 1.03 -11.26 -8.76
N GLY A 71 0.43 -10.81 -7.66
CA GLY A 71 -0.36 -11.64 -6.73
C GLY A 71 0.40 -12.11 -5.49
N MET A 72 1.71 -11.86 -5.39
CA MET A 72 2.45 -12.01 -4.16
C MET A 72 2.33 -10.73 -3.32
N THR A 73 1.78 -10.83 -2.12
CA THR A 73 1.60 -9.69 -1.21
C THR A 73 2.27 -9.94 0.15
N THR A 74 2.53 -8.87 0.90
CA THR A 74 2.96 -8.99 2.31
C THR A 74 1.91 -9.73 3.15
N GLY A 75 0.62 -9.49 2.91
CA GLY A 75 -0.47 -10.20 3.57
C GLY A 75 -0.45 -11.71 3.32
N LEU A 76 -0.08 -12.16 2.11
CA LEU A 76 0.09 -13.60 1.83
C LEU A 76 1.20 -14.23 2.67
N LEU A 77 2.38 -13.59 2.71
CA LEU A 77 3.51 -14.07 3.51
C LEU A 77 3.20 -14.07 5.00
N ASP A 78 2.49 -13.05 5.49
CA ASP A 78 2.04 -12.97 6.88
C ASP A 78 0.99 -14.04 7.21
N GLY A 79 0.10 -14.37 6.27
CA GLY A 79 -0.82 -15.49 6.35
C GLY A 79 -0.09 -16.83 6.52
N LEU A 80 0.83 -17.14 5.62
CA LEU A 80 1.64 -18.36 5.68
C LEU A 80 2.45 -18.44 6.99
N ARG A 81 3.03 -17.32 7.42
CA ARG A 81 3.76 -17.22 8.69
C ARG A 81 2.85 -17.49 9.90
N ALA A 82 1.65 -16.94 9.92
CA ALA A 82 0.68 -17.16 11.00
C ALA A 82 0.21 -18.63 11.07
N LEU A 83 -0.03 -19.26 9.91
CA LEU A 83 -0.36 -20.68 9.84
C LEU A 83 0.78 -21.55 10.39
N GLY A 84 2.02 -21.28 9.99
CA GLY A 84 3.16 -22.01 10.55
C GLY A 84 3.37 -21.75 12.04
N HIS A 85 3.16 -20.52 12.51
CA HIS A 85 3.24 -20.18 13.93
C HIS A 85 2.23 -20.98 14.77
N THR A 86 0.96 -21.00 14.35
CA THR A 86 -0.10 -21.73 15.06
C THR A 86 0.11 -23.24 15.00
N PHE A 87 0.66 -23.77 13.89
CA PHE A 87 1.06 -25.17 13.79
C PHE A 87 2.11 -25.56 14.85
N VAL A 88 3.19 -24.77 14.99
CA VAL A 88 4.22 -25.04 16.01
C VAL A 88 3.61 -25.02 17.41
N HIS A 89 2.69 -24.08 17.66
CA HIS A 89 1.98 -23.97 18.94
C HIS A 89 1.14 -25.22 19.25
N ARG A 90 0.38 -25.71 18.25
CA ARG A 90 -0.37 -26.98 18.33
C ARG A 90 0.56 -28.17 18.60
N GLN A 91 1.65 -28.30 17.83
CA GLN A 91 2.62 -29.39 17.98
C GLN A 91 3.23 -29.40 19.38
N ALA A 92 3.71 -28.25 19.83
CA ALA A 92 4.30 -28.09 21.14
C ALA A 92 3.29 -28.41 22.26
N GLY A 93 2.03 -27.97 22.13
CA GLY A 93 0.98 -28.20 23.12
C GLY A 93 0.65 -29.69 23.28
N VAL A 94 0.38 -30.38 22.17
CA VAL A 94 0.02 -31.81 22.17
C VAL A 94 1.20 -32.67 22.66
N GLU A 95 2.41 -32.40 22.18
CA GLU A 95 3.60 -33.17 22.56
C GLU A 95 3.98 -32.95 24.03
N SER A 96 3.87 -31.71 24.53
CA SER A 96 4.10 -31.41 25.95
C SER A 96 3.11 -32.13 26.85
N TYR A 97 1.84 -32.23 26.44
CA TYR A 97 0.82 -32.98 27.19
C TYR A 97 1.13 -34.48 27.22
N ARG A 98 1.51 -35.08 26.09
CA ARG A 98 1.85 -36.51 26.03
C ARG A 98 3.08 -36.85 26.88
N ARG A 99 4.09 -35.99 26.89
CA ARG A 99 5.31 -36.18 27.70
C ARG A 99 5.09 -35.90 29.18
N MET A 100 4.18 -34.99 29.51
CA MET A 100 3.86 -34.61 30.89
C MET A 100 2.34 -34.66 31.15
N PRO A 101 1.70 -35.85 31.14
CA PRO A 101 0.24 -35.96 31.29
C PRO A 101 -0.29 -35.35 32.60
N SER A 102 0.58 -35.27 33.62
CA SER A 102 0.28 -34.72 34.94
C SER A 102 0.57 -33.21 35.08
N ALA A 103 1.12 -32.55 34.07
CA ALA A 103 1.45 -31.12 34.14
C ALA A 103 0.20 -30.23 34.17
N SER A 104 0.19 -29.19 35.00
CA SER A 104 -0.87 -28.18 35.00
C SER A 104 -0.91 -27.40 33.69
N ALA A 105 -2.03 -26.72 33.40
CA ALA A 105 -2.14 -25.84 32.23
C ALA A 105 -1.00 -24.80 32.18
N GLY A 106 -0.62 -24.22 33.34
CA GLY A 106 0.52 -23.30 33.43
C GLY A 106 1.85 -23.94 33.07
N ALA A 107 2.13 -25.15 33.56
CA ALA A 107 3.37 -25.87 33.23
C ALA A 107 3.45 -26.25 31.74
N LEU A 108 2.32 -26.58 31.11
CA LEU A 108 2.22 -26.81 29.67
C LEU A 108 2.44 -25.52 28.88
N SER A 109 1.83 -24.41 29.31
CA SER A 109 2.06 -23.08 28.73
C SER A 109 3.53 -22.68 28.79
N ASP A 110 4.20 -22.89 29.93
CA ASP A 110 5.63 -22.62 30.08
C ASP A 110 6.51 -23.51 29.19
N ALA A 111 6.07 -24.74 28.90
CA ALA A 111 6.79 -25.64 27.99
C ALA A 111 6.65 -25.17 26.54
N VAL A 112 5.43 -24.85 26.11
CA VAL A 112 5.14 -24.31 24.78
C VAL A 112 5.88 -23.00 24.56
N ALA A 113 5.81 -22.06 25.50
CA ALA A 113 6.51 -20.77 25.40
C ALA A 113 8.03 -20.94 25.24
N ASN A 114 8.61 -21.93 25.92
CA ASN A 114 10.03 -22.22 25.81
C ASN A 114 10.38 -22.77 24.42
N ILE A 115 9.62 -23.76 23.92
CA ILE A 115 9.77 -24.29 22.55
C ILE A 115 9.70 -23.14 21.53
N MET A 116 8.71 -22.25 21.65
CA MET A 116 8.55 -21.10 20.75
C MET A 116 9.73 -20.13 20.82
N SER A 117 10.33 -19.95 22.00
CA SER A 117 11.49 -19.07 22.21
C SER A 117 12.79 -19.60 21.61
N ASN A 118 12.92 -20.92 21.44
CA ASN A 118 14.10 -21.56 20.85
C ASN A 118 14.04 -21.65 19.31
N LEU A 119 12.86 -21.46 18.72
CA LEU A 119 12.67 -21.55 17.28
C LEU A 119 13.60 -20.63 16.46
N PRO A 120 13.86 -19.37 16.85
CA PRO A 120 14.81 -18.52 16.13
C PRO A 120 16.24 -19.03 16.15
N GLY A 121 16.68 -19.62 17.27
CA GLY A 121 18.01 -20.22 17.39
C GLY A 121 18.16 -21.44 16.49
N TRP A 122 17.15 -22.31 16.47
CA TRP A 122 17.10 -23.45 15.55
C TRP A 122 17.12 -22.98 14.09
N ALA A 123 16.27 -22.03 13.71
CA ALA A 123 16.17 -21.57 12.32
C ALA A 123 17.48 -20.91 11.84
N ALA A 124 18.18 -20.18 12.72
CA ALA A 124 19.50 -19.62 12.41
C ALA A 124 20.58 -20.71 12.23
N ALA A 125 20.42 -21.86 12.88
CA ALA A 125 21.30 -23.01 12.76
C ALA A 125 21.00 -23.90 11.52
N GLN A 126 20.08 -23.49 10.64
CA GLN A 126 19.75 -24.20 9.40
C GLN A 126 20.28 -23.46 8.16
N PRO A 127 21.53 -23.73 7.68
CA PRO A 127 22.11 -23.02 6.54
C PRO A 127 21.32 -23.18 5.23
N TRP A 128 20.63 -24.31 5.05
CA TRP A 128 19.83 -24.58 3.86
C TRP A 128 18.62 -23.65 3.74
N LEU A 129 18.08 -23.14 4.86
CA LEU A 129 16.92 -22.26 4.88
C LEU A 129 17.28 -20.89 4.28
N LEU A 130 18.40 -20.30 4.70
CA LEU A 130 18.88 -19.02 4.18
C LEU A 130 19.41 -19.14 2.76
N ARG A 131 20.12 -20.23 2.41
CA ARG A 131 20.59 -20.46 1.03
C ARG A 131 19.44 -20.60 0.03
N SER A 132 18.29 -21.04 0.50
CA SER A 132 17.10 -21.19 -0.32
C SER A 132 16.20 -19.96 -0.29
N ALA A 133 16.53 -18.91 0.46
CA ALA A 133 15.66 -17.75 0.67
C ALA A 133 15.84 -16.69 -0.42
N ALA A 134 14.73 -16.04 -0.83
CA ALA A 134 14.75 -14.83 -1.63
C ALA A 134 14.75 -13.63 -0.69
N LEU A 135 15.90 -12.95 -0.61
CA LEU A 135 16.13 -11.80 0.26
C LEU A 135 16.40 -10.57 -0.61
N GLY A 136 15.90 -9.42 -0.19
CA GLY A 136 16.25 -8.14 -0.80
C GLY A 136 17.73 -7.78 -0.64
N LYS A 137 18.23 -6.88 -1.49
CA LYS A 137 19.58 -6.31 -1.53
C LYS A 137 20.01 -5.73 -0.19
N SER A 138 19.06 -5.35 0.68
CA SER A 138 19.32 -4.94 2.07
C SER A 138 20.10 -5.99 2.90
N PHE A 139 20.14 -7.25 2.46
CA PHE A 139 20.88 -8.34 3.09
C PHE A 139 22.12 -8.80 2.30
N ALA A 140 22.46 -8.14 1.19
CA ALA A 140 23.63 -8.49 0.38
C ALA A 140 24.95 -8.18 1.13
N GLY A 141 25.66 -9.22 1.58
CA GLY A 141 26.97 -9.10 2.23
C GLY A 141 26.95 -8.89 3.76
N GLY A 142 25.79 -8.98 4.42
CA GLY A 142 25.63 -8.82 5.87
C GLY A 142 25.10 -10.07 6.58
N GLN A 143 25.22 -10.12 7.91
CA GLN A 143 24.68 -11.22 8.73
C GLN A 143 23.15 -11.12 8.84
N VAL A 144 22.43 -12.15 8.42
CA VAL A 144 20.96 -12.19 8.48
C VAL A 144 20.50 -12.40 9.93
N PRO A 145 19.60 -11.57 10.48
CA PRO A 145 19.10 -11.74 11.85
C PRO A 145 18.35 -13.07 12.04
N ALA A 146 18.53 -13.72 13.19
CA ALA A 146 17.84 -14.97 13.53
C ALA A 146 16.30 -14.89 13.42
N LYS A 147 15.72 -13.70 13.65
CA LYS A 147 14.28 -13.43 13.47
C LYS A 147 13.83 -13.65 12.02
N VAL A 148 14.65 -13.27 11.03
CA VAL A 148 14.34 -13.45 9.61
C VAL A 148 14.31 -14.93 9.24
N SER A 149 15.31 -15.69 9.70
CA SER A 149 15.31 -17.15 9.53
C SER A 149 14.10 -17.80 10.20
N ALA A 150 13.72 -17.35 11.40
CA ALA A 150 12.56 -17.86 12.11
C ALA A 150 11.26 -17.62 11.33
N ASP A 151 11.11 -16.44 10.73
CA ASP A 151 9.93 -16.08 9.94
C ASP A 151 9.84 -16.90 8.65
N LEU A 152 10.96 -17.10 7.94
CA LEU A 152 11.04 -17.99 6.77
C LEU A 152 10.72 -19.44 7.15
N GLY A 153 11.23 -19.92 8.28
CA GLY A 153 10.93 -21.27 8.78
C GLY A 153 9.44 -21.45 9.08
N ARG A 154 8.80 -20.48 9.71
CA ARG A 154 7.34 -20.49 9.94
C ARG A 154 6.56 -20.43 8.62
N GLN A 155 6.96 -19.60 7.66
CA GLN A 155 6.30 -19.54 6.35
C GLN A 155 6.38 -20.88 5.61
N LEU A 156 7.55 -21.51 5.59
CA LEU A 156 7.73 -22.86 5.02
C LEU A 156 6.84 -23.90 5.70
N ILE A 157 6.79 -23.91 7.04
CA ILE A 157 5.88 -24.78 7.81
C ILE A 157 4.43 -24.51 7.42
N GLY A 158 4.04 -23.23 7.25
CA GLY A 158 2.72 -22.84 6.79
C GLY A 158 2.38 -23.38 5.41
N VAL A 159 3.32 -23.31 4.46
CA VAL A 159 3.18 -23.91 3.12
C VAL A 159 2.98 -25.41 3.20
N LEU A 160 3.81 -26.11 3.98
CA LEU A 160 3.69 -27.56 4.18
C LEU A 160 2.33 -27.93 4.81
N CYS A 161 1.85 -27.15 5.77
CA CYS A 161 0.53 -27.33 6.37
C CYS A 161 -0.60 -27.13 5.35
N LEU A 162 -0.53 -26.07 4.54
CA LEU A 162 -1.50 -25.81 3.49
C LEU A 162 -1.51 -26.95 2.45
N ALA A 163 -0.33 -27.50 2.15
CA ALA A 163 -0.14 -28.65 1.28
C ALA A 163 -0.54 -30.00 1.90
N SER A 164 -1.13 -30.01 3.10
CA SER A 164 -1.44 -31.23 3.86
C SER A 164 -0.22 -32.13 4.12
N ARG A 165 0.98 -31.54 4.18
CA ARG A 165 2.26 -32.18 4.54
C ARG A 165 2.70 -31.81 5.96
N SER A 166 1.76 -31.83 6.89
CA SER A 166 2.06 -31.58 8.30
C SER A 166 2.90 -32.69 8.96
N ASP A 167 2.95 -33.88 8.35
CA ASP A 167 3.91 -34.94 8.66
C ASP A 167 5.34 -34.40 8.54
N ILE A 168 5.67 -33.86 7.36
CA ILE A 168 6.99 -33.26 7.08
C ILE A 168 7.22 -32.01 7.93
N ALA A 169 6.19 -31.21 8.15
CA ALA A 169 6.30 -30.04 9.01
C ALA A 169 6.58 -30.41 10.48
N ALA A 170 6.03 -31.53 10.97
CA ALA A 170 6.30 -32.04 12.30
C ALA A 170 7.73 -32.62 12.40
N ASP A 171 8.16 -33.38 11.39
CA ASP A 171 9.51 -33.96 11.32
C ASP A 171 10.59 -32.87 11.25
N LEU A 172 10.32 -31.77 10.52
CA LEU A 172 11.18 -30.59 10.47
C LEU A 172 11.40 -29.97 11.86
N LEU A 173 10.39 -30.06 12.73
CA LEU A 173 10.46 -29.57 14.11
C LEU A 173 11.06 -30.60 15.08
N GLY A 174 11.40 -31.81 14.63
CA GLY A 174 11.86 -32.92 15.48
C GLY A 174 12.92 -32.51 16.50
N ASP A 175 14.01 -31.90 16.04
CA ASP A 175 15.11 -31.42 16.90
C ASP A 175 14.66 -30.34 17.91
N VAL A 176 13.76 -29.44 17.50
CA VAL A 176 13.20 -28.38 18.36
C VAL A 176 12.31 -28.98 19.43
N MET A 177 11.55 -30.03 19.09
CA MET A 177 10.67 -30.74 20.02
C MET A 177 11.45 -31.65 20.96
N ILE A 178 12.59 -32.22 20.53
CA ILE A 178 13.47 -33.06 21.36
C ILE A 178 14.19 -32.24 22.44
N MET A 179 14.54 -30.97 22.18
CA MET A 179 15.17 -30.08 23.16
C MET A 179 14.34 -29.84 24.46
N HIS A 180 13.09 -30.31 24.53
CA HIS A 180 12.24 -30.27 25.74
C HIS A 180 11.85 -31.64 26.32
N GLY A 181 12.52 -32.72 25.90
CA GLY A 181 12.39 -34.03 26.53
C GLY A 181 13.44 -34.25 27.62
N GLN A 182 13.11 -34.01 28.88
CA GLN A 182 13.81 -34.51 30.10
C GLN A 182 15.27 -34.11 30.37
N ASP A 183 16.04 -33.58 29.40
CA ASP A 183 17.48 -33.40 29.56
C ASP A 183 17.97 -31.94 29.67
N VAL A 184 17.11 -31.04 30.15
CA VAL A 184 17.50 -29.64 30.44
C VAL A 184 17.18 -29.31 31.89
N SER A 185 18.21 -29.04 32.69
CA SER A 185 18.04 -28.73 34.11
C SER A 185 17.21 -27.45 34.33
N PRO A 186 16.56 -27.27 35.49
CA PRO A 186 15.90 -26.00 35.84
C PRO A 186 16.84 -24.78 35.72
N ALA A 187 18.14 -24.99 35.95
CA ALA A 187 19.17 -23.98 35.79
C ALA A 187 19.42 -23.60 34.33
N ALA A 188 19.31 -24.56 33.40
CA ALA A 188 19.40 -24.28 31.96
C ALA A 188 18.09 -23.67 31.41
N ARG A 189 16.93 -24.01 31.99
CA ARG A 189 15.61 -23.48 31.59
C ARG A 189 15.42 -22.00 31.95
N ASN A 190 15.85 -21.59 33.14
CA ASN A 190 15.80 -20.20 33.55
C ASN A 190 17.04 -19.85 34.40
N PRO A 191 18.20 -19.63 33.75
CA PRO A 191 19.49 -19.39 34.41
C PRO A 191 19.47 -18.28 35.44
N LYS A 192 18.78 -17.19 35.10
CA LYS A 192 18.67 -16.01 35.96
C LYS A 192 17.93 -16.35 37.25
N SER A 193 16.70 -16.84 37.14
CA SER A 193 15.87 -17.14 38.32
C SER A 193 16.46 -18.26 39.16
N PHE A 194 17.17 -19.22 38.54
CA PHE A 194 17.90 -20.24 39.28
C PHE A 194 19.04 -19.66 40.11
N LEU A 195 19.87 -18.77 39.54
CA LEU A 195 20.94 -18.10 40.27
C LEU A 195 20.41 -17.20 41.38
N GLU A 196 19.35 -16.42 41.13
CA GLU A 196 18.69 -15.59 42.15
C GLU A 196 18.16 -16.44 43.31
N ALA A 197 17.55 -17.59 43.02
CA ALA A 197 17.07 -18.52 44.05
C ALA A 197 18.22 -19.20 44.81
N LYS A 198 19.34 -19.50 44.15
CA LYS A 198 20.48 -20.22 44.73
C LYS A 198 21.34 -19.34 45.64
N PHE A 199 21.52 -18.07 45.28
CA PHE A 199 22.37 -17.13 46.02
C PHE A 199 21.56 -16.17 46.91
N GLY A 200 20.24 -16.12 46.76
CA GLY A 200 19.35 -15.22 47.50
C GLY A 200 19.50 -13.76 47.08
N THR A 201 18.64 -12.90 47.63
CA THR A 201 18.66 -11.45 47.40
C THR A 201 19.95 -10.84 47.96
N GLY A 202 20.77 -10.23 47.08
CA GLY A 202 22.05 -9.60 47.44
C GLY A 202 23.27 -10.51 47.36
N GLY A 203 23.12 -11.79 47.03
CA GLY A 203 24.24 -12.73 46.84
C GLY A 203 24.94 -12.64 45.47
N LEU A 204 24.40 -11.83 44.55
CA LEU A 204 24.92 -11.61 43.21
C LEU A 204 24.94 -10.11 42.88
N THR A 205 26.07 -9.65 42.35
CA THR A 205 26.20 -8.32 41.76
C THR A 205 25.97 -8.44 40.26
N VAL A 206 24.96 -7.74 39.75
CA VAL A 206 24.63 -7.71 38.33
C VAL A 206 24.97 -6.33 37.77
N THR A 207 25.81 -6.28 36.75
CA THR A 207 26.01 -5.08 35.94
C THR A 207 25.45 -5.27 34.55
N VAL A 208 24.75 -4.27 34.03
CA VAL A 208 24.21 -4.28 32.67
C VAL A 208 24.56 -2.97 32.00
N GLU A 209 25.41 -3.06 31.00
CA GLU A 209 25.84 -1.93 30.19
C GLU A 209 25.08 -1.93 28.88
N ARG A 210 24.76 -0.73 28.39
CA ARG A 210 24.06 -0.54 27.12
C ARG A 210 25.05 0.07 26.14
N GLU A 211 25.23 -0.60 25.02
CA GLU A 211 26.02 -0.17 23.87
C GLU A 211 25.09 0.05 22.67
N GLY A 212 25.40 1.04 21.83
CA GLY A 212 24.65 1.34 20.61
C GLY A 212 23.54 2.38 20.77
N ALA A 213 23.09 2.93 19.63
CA ALA A 213 22.05 3.96 19.55
C ALA A 213 20.69 3.42 20.03
N ASP A 214 19.75 4.30 20.42
CA ASP A 214 18.50 3.90 21.09
C ASP A 214 17.69 2.84 20.32
N HIS A 215 17.72 2.91 18.99
CA HIS A 215 17.04 2.06 18.02
C HIS A 215 17.80 0.76 17.65
N ARG A 216 19.03 0.56 18.15
CA ARG A 216 19.83 -0.69 18.04
C ARG A 216 20.59 -0.94 19.35
N SER A 217 19.86 -0.89 20.47
CA SER A 217 20.49 -1.07 21.77
C SER A 217 20.90 -2.52 22.00
N TRP A 218 22.19 -2.72 22.25
CA TRP A 218 22.79 -3.98 22.62
C TRP A 218 23.19 -3.91 24.09
N PHE A 219 22.74 -4.86 24.89
CA PHE A 219 23.03 -4.89 26.32
C PHE A 219 24.08 -5.95 26.58
N ARG A 220 25.12 -5.59 27.32
CA ARG A 220 26.12 -6.52 27.83
C ARG A 220 25.92 -6.63 29.34
N ALA A 221 25.54 -7.81 29.81
CA ALA A 221 25.36 -8.09 31.23
C ALA A 221 26.54 -8.90 31.76
N ARG A 222 26.88 -8.67 33.03
CA ARG A 222 27.78 -9.50 33.82
C ARG A 222 27.14 -9.80 35.17
N VAL A 223 27.19 -11.06 35.57
CA VAL A 223 26.70 -11.56 36.86
C VAL A 223 27.91 -12.04 37.65
N THR A 224 28.11 -11.51 38.84
CA THR A 224 29.27 -11.81 39.71
C THR A 224 28.79 -12.22 41.10
N ASP A 225 29.33 -13.30 41.66
CA ASP A 225 29.02 -13.71 43.04
C ASP A 225 29.92 -13.00 44.07
N LEU A 226 29.58 -13.16 45.36
CA LEU A 226 30.36 -12.59 46.47
C LEU A 226 31.81 -13.12 46.58
N ARG A 227 32.15 -14.17 45.84
CA ARG A 227 33.50 -14.76 45.76
C ARG A 227 34.27 -14.29 44.52
N GLY A 228 33.71 -13.37 43.74
CA GLY A 228 34.34 -12.79 42.55
C GLY A 228 34.23 -13.65 41.28
N ARG A 229 33.51 -14.78 41.29
CA ARG A 229 33.27 -15.58 40.08
C ARG A 229 32.22 -14.87 39.23
N SER A 230 32.41 -14.84 37.91
CA SER A 230 31.49 -14.13 37.02
C SER A 230 31.19 -14.84 35.71
N GLY A 231 30.01 -14.52 35.16
CA GLY A 231 29.58 -14.85 33.80
C GLY A 231 29.08 -13.59 33.07
N SER A 232 29.20 -13.58 31.76
CA SER A 232 28.92 -12.42 30.91
C SER A 232 28.19 -12.82 29.63
N GLY A 233 27.26 -11.99 29.18
CA GLY A 233 26.44 -12.28 28.01
C GLY A 233 25.86 -11.02 27.37
N GLY A 234 25.61 -11.08 26.06
CA GLY A 234 25.05 -9.98 25.27
C GLY A 234 23.62 -10.27 24.82
N GLY A 235 22.82 -9.23 24.56
CA GLY A 235 21.52 -9.39 23.92
C GLY A 235 20.83 -8.08 23.55
N SER A 236 19.79 -8.16 22.71
CA SER A 236 19.02 -7.00 22.24
C SER A 236 18.14 -6.34 23.30
N GLY A 237 18.00 -6.95 24.49
CA GLY A 237 17.35 -6.36 25.66
C GLY A 237 18.09 -6.71 26.96
N LYS A 238 17.83 -5.92 28.01
CA LYS A 238 18.39 -6.18 29.36
C LYS A 238 18.11 -7.62 29.83
N LYS A 239 16.88 -8.11 29.62
CA LYS A 239 16.45 -9.45 30.03
C LYS A 239 17.23 -10.57 29.30
N SER A 240 17.40 -10.46 27.98
CA SER A 240 18.15 -11.46 27.19
C SER A 240 19.64 -11.45 27.53
N ALA A 241 20.23 -10.27 27.72
CA ALA A 241 21.64 -10.14 28.11
C ALA A 241 21.89 -10.77 29.49
N LEU A 242 21.00 -10.51 30.45
CA LEU A 242 21.02 -11.14 31.77
C LEU A 242 20.89 -12.66 31.69
N GLN A 243 19.97 -13.19 30.90
CA GLN A 243 19.85 -14.64 30.74
C GLN A 243 21.11 -15.26 30.15
N ALA A 244 21.73 -14.63 29.15
CA ALA A 244 22.99 -15.09 28.58
C ALA A 244 24.14 -15.03 29.60
N ALA A 245 24.25 -13.95 30.39
CA ALA A 245 25.26 -13.81 31.43
C ALA A 245 25.10 -14.81 32.58
N SER A 246 23.85 -15.09 32.97
CA SER A 246 23.52 -16.11 33.96
C SER A 246 23.80 -17.53 33.44
N LEU A 247 23.52 -17.80 32.16
CA LEU A 247 23.86 -19.09 31.55
C LEU A 247 25.38 -19.30 31.48
N ASP A 248 26.12 -18.27 31.05
CA ASP A 248 27.59 -18.29 31.00
C ASP A 248 28.21 -18.49 32.40
N TYR A 249 27.63 -17.87 33.44
CA TYR A 249 28.04 -18.11 34.83
C TYR A 249 27.85 -19.58 35.22
N LEU A 250 26.66 -20.15 34.93
CA LEU A 250 26.37 -21.55 35.25
C LEU A 250 27.30 -22.49 34.49
N GLN A 251 27.57 -22.23 33.21
CA GLN A 251 28.46 -23.06 32.39
C GLN A 251 29.89 -23.09 32.94
N ARG A 252 30.40 -21.97 33.44
CA ARG A 252 31.77 -21.85 33.94
C ARG A 252 31.96 -22.32 35.37
N HIS A 253 30.98 -22.06 36.24
CA HIS A 253 31.17 -22.16 37.70
C HIS A 253 30.25 -23.16 38.37
N MET A 254 29.17 -23.59 37.70
CA MET A 254 28.20 -24.59 38.19
C MET A 254 27.73 -25.55 37.08
N PRO A 255 28.64 -26.15 36.29
CA PRO A 255 28.25 -26.98 35.15
C PRO A 255 27.37 -28.17 35.56
N GLU A 256 27.54 -28.68 36.78
CA GLU A 256 26.70 -29.73 37.37
C GLU A 256 25.24 -29.30 37.53
N ALA A 257 24.98 -28.01 37.71
CA ALA A 257 23.62 -27.48 37.78
C ALA A 257 22.93 -27.46 36.40
N LEU A 258 23.69 -27.52 35.30
CA LEU A 258 23.18 -27.58 33.93
C LEU A 258 22.93 -29.02 33.45
N VAL A 259 23.53 -29.99 34.13
CA VAL A 259 23.26 -31.41 33.89
C VAL A 259 21.84 -31.71 34.33
N ALA A 260 21.01 -32.16 33.41
CA ALA A 260 19.69 -32.61 33.75
C ALA A 260 19.75 -33.92 34.51
N VAL A 261 19.04 -33.98 35.64
CA VAL A 261 18.77 -35.24 36.32
C VAL A 261 17.54 -35.82 35.62
N PRO A 262 17.65 -36.95 34.89
CA PRO A 262 16.51 -37.56 34.25
C PRO A 262 15.50 -37.91 35.35
N LYS A 263 14.37 -37.20 35.38
CA LYS A 263 13.25 -37.63 36.21
C LYS A 263 12.59 -38.76 35.42
N PRO A 264 12.38 -39.95 36.01
CA PRO A 264 11.60 -40.97 35.33
C PRO A 264 10.27 -40.32 34.91
N PRO A 265 9.80 -40.53 33.67
CA PRO A 265 8.52 -40.01 33.27
C PRO A 265 7.50 -40.49 34.30
N LEU A 266 6.79 -39.56 34.92
CA LEU A 266 5.63 -39.88 35.75
C LEU A 266 4.59 -40.46 34.80
N THR A 267 4.70 -41.75 34.55
CA THR A 267 3.76 -42.54 33.77
C THR A 267 2.54 -42.74 34.64
N ARG A 268 1.62 -41.77 34.57
CA ARG A 268 0.28 -41.96 35.13
C ARG A 268 -0.47 -42.93 34.21
N PRO A 269 -1.27 -43.88 34.74
CA PRO A 269 -2.17 -44.68 33.92
C PRO A 269 -3.06 -43.78 33.06
N ALA A 270 -3.47 -44.28 31.89
CA ALA A 270 -4.44 -43.56 31.06
C ALA A 270 -5.72 -43.31 31.87
N PRO A 271 -6.32 -42.10 31.78
CA PRO A 271 -7.53 -41.79 32.53
C PRO A 271 -8.65 -42.77 32.14
N LYS A 272 -9.46 -43.15 33.11
CA LYS A 272 -10.63 -44.02 32.92
C LYS A 272 -11.88 -43.17 32.85
N MET A 273 -12.85 -43.55 32.03
CA MET A 273 -14.12 -42.83 31.93
C MET A 273 -14.88 -42.86 33.27
N LEU A 274 -15.40 -41.71 33.72
CA LEU A 274 -16.28 -41.63 34.88
C LEU A 274 -17.64 -42.25 34.55
N THR A 275 -18.09 -43.19 35.39
CA THR A 275 -19.38 -43.89 35.26
C THR A 275 -20.25 -43.59 36.48
N GLY A 276 -21.53 -43.24 36.27
CA GLY A 276 -22.47 -43.00 37.36
C GLY A 276 -23.36 -41.77 37.17
N VAL A 277 -22.98 -40.85 36.27
CA VAL A 277 -23.79 -39.68 35.89
C VAL A 277 -24.30 -39.90 34.46
N ALA A 278 -25.59 -40.25 34.32
CA ALA A 278 -26.15 -40.70 33.04
C ALA A 278 -25.99 -39.68 31.88
N PRO A 279 -26.27 -38.37 32.04
CA PRO A 279 -26.05 -37.40 30.98
C PRO A 279 -24.61 -37.33 30.50
N HIS A 280 -23.64 -37.38 31.43
CA HIS A 280 -22.21 -37.37 31.14
C HIS A 280 -21.79 -38.62 30.35
N THR A 281 -22.10 -39.81 30.84
CA THR A 281 -21.72 -41.07 30.19
C THR A 281 -22.32 -41.19 28.78
N VAL A 282 -23.55 -40.70 28.57
CA VAL A 282 -24.20 -40.68 27.24
C VAL A 282 -23.45 -39.76 26.27
N GLN A 283 -23.11 -38.54 26.68
CA GLN A 283 -22.40 -37.60 25.79
C GLN A 283 -20.98 -38.08 25.47
N VAL A 284 -20.25 -38.64 26.44
CA VAL A 284 -18.91 -39.20 26.20
C VAL A 284 -18.97 -40.32 25.15
N ARG A 285 -19.89 -41.29 25.31
CA ARG A 285 -20.06 -42.39 24.33
C ARG A 285 -20.50 -41.88 22.97
N ARG A 286 -21.36 -40.86 22.92
CA ARG A 286 -21.79 -40.22 21.67
C ARG A 286 -20.59 -39.62 20.94
N LEU A 287 -19.73 -38.86 21.62
CA LEU A 287 -18.54 -38.25 21.03
C LEU A 287 -17.53 -39.30 20.54
N LEU A 288 -17.27 -40.36 21.33
CA LEU A 288 -16.41 -41.47 20.89
C LEU A 288 -16.89 -42.10 19.59
N LYS A 289 -18.20 -42.38 19.49
CA LYS A 289 -18.80 -42.97 18.29
C LYS A 289 -18.76 -42.02 17.09
N LEU A 290 -19.11 -40.75 17.30
CA LEU A 290 -19.16 -39.74 16.23
C LEU A 290 -17.78 -39.52 15.61
N PHE A 291 -16.75 -39.30 16.43
CA PHE A 291 -15.38 -39.06 15.97
C PHE A 291 -14.60 -40.36 15.68
N ALA A 292 -15.26 -41.51 15.72
CA ALA A 292 -14.65 -42.84 15.57
C ALA A 292 -13.40 -43.05 16.44
N LEU A 293 -13.41 -42.53 17.66
CA LEU A 293 -12.27 -42.58 18.57
C LEU A 293 -12.14 -43.96 19.22
N PRO A 294 -10.90 -44.46 19.44
CA PRO A 294 -10.68 -45.70 20.19
C PRO A 294 -11.28 -45.63 21.59
N ASN A 295 -11.82 -46.74 22.10
CA ASN A 295 -12.44 -46.79 23.43
C ASN A 295 -11.48 -46.37 24.57
N GLU A 296 -10.18 -46.53 24.39
CA GLU A 296 -9.16 -46.07 25.36
C GLU A 296 -9.11 -44.54 25.53
N THR A 297 -9.66 -43.77 24.58
CA THR A 297 -9.76 -42.31 24.67
C THR A 297 -10.93 -41.83 25.53
N ALA A 298 -11.81 -42.74 25.96
CA ALA A 298 -13.01 -42.43 26.74
C ALA A 298 -12.72 -41.64 28.02
N GLY A 299 -11.60 -41.90 28.68
CA GLY A 299 -11.20 -41.15 29.86
C GLY A 299 -10.79 -39.71 29.56
N LEU A 300 -10.13 -39.44 28.43
CA LEU A 300 -9.76 -38.08 28.02
C LEU A 300 -11.01 -37.28 27.64
N VAL A 301 -11.93 -37.89 26.89
CA VAL A 301 -13.20 -37.25 26.52
C VAL A 301 -14.04 -37.01 27.77
N SER A 302 -14.08 -37.95 28.72
CA SER A 302 -14.74 -37.76 30.02
C SER A 302 -14.11 -36.60 30.81
N GLN A 303 -12.78 -36.55 30.89
CA GLN A 303 -12.06 -35.47 31.58
C GLN A 303 -12.33 -34.08 30.98
N ALA A 304 -12.54 -33.97 29.66
CA ALA A 304 -12.84 -32.69 29.01
C ALA A 304 -14.11 -32.01 29.55
N PHE A 305 -15.04 -32.79 30.11
CA PHE A 305 -16.29 -32.32 30.69
C PHE A 305 -16.23 -32.12 32.21
N VAL A 306 -15.07 -32.31 32.84
CA VAL A 306 -14.90 -32.12 34.29
C VAL A 306 -14.53 -30.66 34.59
N HIS A 307 -15.47 -29.88 35.13
CA HIS A 307 -15.17 -28.53 35.60
C HIS A 307 -14.41 -28.56 36.93
N SER A 308 -13.61 -27.52 37.19
CA SER A 308 -12.80 -27.37 38.42
C SER A 308 -13.65 -27.44 39.71
N SER A 309 -14.88 -26.93 39.69
CA SER A 309 -15.80 -27.01 40.83
C SER A 309 -16.21 -28.45 41.14
N TRP A 310 -16.50 -29.27 40.11
CA TRP A 310 -16.85 -30.68 40.31
C TRP A 310 -15.64 -31.46 40.78
N ALA A 311 -14.46 -31.16 40.20
CA ALA A 311 -13.21 -31.76 40.61
C ALA A 311 -12.83 -31.48 42.07
N TYR A 312 -13.23 -30.32 42.59
CA TYR A 312 -13.04 -29.99 44.00
C TYR A 312 -13.91 -30.86 44.92
N GLU A 313 -15.18 -31.06 44.56
CA GLU A 313 -16.16 -31.82 45.35
C GLU A 313 -15.96 -33.34 45.25
N HIS A 314 -15.50 -33.85 44.10
CA HIS A 314 -15.42 -35.28 43.75
C HIS A 314 -13.97 -35.78 43.55
N ARG A 315 -13.04 -35.31 44.39
CA ARG A 315 -11.63 -35.72 44.34
C ARG A 315 -11.44 -37.23 44.45
N PRO A 316 -12.14 -37.98 45.34
CA PRO A 316 -11.95 -39.42 45.45
C PRO A 316 -12.30 -40.15 44.15
N GLU A 317 -13.40 -39.79 43.48
CA GLU A 317 -13.78 -40.38 42.19
C GLU A 317 -12.76 -40.07 41.09
N LEU A 318 -12.27 -38.83 41.03
CA LEU A 318 -11.23 -38.44 40.06
C LEU A 318 -9.91 -39.16 40.31
N HIS A 319 -9.50 -39.33 41.57
CA HIS A 319 -8.30 -40.08 41.92
C HIS A 319 -8.42 -41.56 41.50
N ALA A 320 -9.57 -42.20 41.74
CA ALA A 320 -9.82 -43.58 41.34
C ALA A 320 -9.85 -43.78 39.80
N ALA A 321 -10.28 -42.75 39.07
CA ALA A 321 -10.34 -42.75 37.61
C ALA A 321 -9.09 -42.19 36.92
N ASP A 322 -8.04 -41.80 37.68
CA ASP A 322 -6.85 -41.12 37.16
C ASP A 322 -7.15 -39.82 36.36
N GLN A 323 -8.26 -39.17 36.67
CA GLN A 323 -8.70 -37.93 36.03
C GLN A 323 -8.36 -36.67 36.85
N ARG A 324 -8.67 -35.50 36.27
CA ARG A 324 -8.57 -34.16 36.87
C ARG A 324 -9.55 -33.21 36.15
N ASP A 325 -9.52 -31.93 36.48
CA ASP A 325 -10.29 -30.93 35.74
C ASP A 325 -9.80 -30.75 34.29
N ASN A 326 -10.63 -30.10 33.49
CA ASN A 326 -10.42 -29.95 32.05
C ASN A 326 -9.39 -28.89 31.64
N SER A 327 -8.80 -28.12 32.56
CA SER A 327 -7.94 -26.96 32.23
C SER A 327 -6.74 -27.30 31.34
N ALA A 328 -6.05 -28.42 31.62
CA ALA A 328 -4.89 -28.82 30.83
C ALA A 328 -5.27 -29.28 29.42
N LEU A 329 -6.40 -29.98 29.27
CA LEU A 329 -6.93 -30.35 27.95
C LEU A 329 -7.42 -29.11 27.20
N ALA A 330 -8.04 -28.16 27.89
CA ALA A 330 -8.48 -26.89 27.29
C ALA A 330 -7.31 -26.09 26.72
N PHE A 331 -6.18 -26.02 27.43
CA PHE A 331 -4.97 -25.39 26.91
C PHE A 331 -4.49 -26.04 25.61
N VAL A 332 -4.35 -27.37 25.58
CA VAL A 332 -3.93 -28.11 24.37
C VAL A 332 -4.92 -27.88 23.22
N GLY A 333 -6.22 -27.94 23.54
CA GLY A 333 -7.28 -27.70 22.57
C GLY A 333 -7.32 -26.27 22.04
N SER A 334 -7.01 -25.25 22.84
CA SER A 334 -6.90 -23.88 22.35
C SER A 334 -5.78 -23.73 21.32
N CYS A 335 -4.64 -24.41 21.52
CA CYS A 335 -3.54 -24.41 20.56
C CYS A 335 -3.96 -25.08 19.24
N ALA A 336 -4.75 -26.14 19.32
CA ALA A 336 -5.25 -26.86 18.16
C ALA A 336 -6.35 -26.09 17.41
N ALA A 337 -7.31 -25.50 18.14
CA ALA A 337 -8.36 -24.69 17.55
C ALA A 337 -7.82 -23.45 16.82
N MET A 338 -6.80 -22.80 17.40
CA MET A 338 -6.07 -21.70 16.74
C MET A 338 -5.50 -22.09 15.38
N TYR A 339 -4.91 -23.28 15.28
CA TYR A 339 -4.34 -23.78 14.03
C TYR A 339 -5.42 -24.03 12.96
N GLU A 340 -6.54 -24.66 13.33
CA GLU A 340 -7.63 -24.90 12.37
C GLU A 340 -8.24 -23.60 11.86
N HIS A 341 -8.39 -22.62 12.75
CA HIS A 341 -8.86 -21.28 12.40
C HIS A 341 -7.89 -20.55 11.46
N ALA A 342 -6.59 -20.67 11.71
CA ALA A 342 -5.56 -20.13 10.81
C ALA A 342 -5.56 -20.84 9.45
N LEU A 343 -5.74 -22.16 9.42
CA LEU A 343 -5.75 -22.95 8.19
C LEU A 343 -6.94 -22.56 7.29
N GLY A 344 -8.14 -22.39 7.87
CA GLY A 344 -9.31 -21.88 7.14
C GLY A 344 -9.08 -20.48 6.59
N SER A 345 -8.60 -19.56 7.43
CA SER A 345 -8.34 -18.16 7.06
C SER A 345 -7.32 -18.04 5.91
N VAL A 346 -6.22 -18.80 5.98
CA VAL A 346 -5.12 -18.69 5.00
C VAL A 346 -5.51 -19.28 3.64
N ARG A 347 -6.41 -20.26 3.58
CA ARG A 347 -6.97 -20.73 2.29
C ARG A 347 -7.65 -19.60 1.53
N HIS A 348 -8.34 -18.70 2.23
CA HIS A 348 -8.93 -17.51 1.61
C HIS A 348 -7.86 -16.49 1.19
N VAL A 349 -6.88 -16.21 2.07
CA VAL A 349 -5.75 -15.30 1.77
C VAL A 349 -5.01 -15.72 0.50
N VAL A 350 -4.85 -17.02 0.27
CA VAL A 350 -4.20 -17.53 -0.96
C VAL A 350 -5.07 -17.29 -2.20
N CYS A 351 -6.39 -17.38 -2.07
CA CYS A 351 -7.31 -17.13 -3.18
C CYS A 351 -7.45 -15.63 -3.50
N GLN A 352 -7.36 -14.77 -2.48
CA GLN A 352 -7.45 -13.32 -2.58
C GLN A 352 -6.38 -12.69 -1.68
N PRO A 353 -5.12 -12.56 -2.17
CA PRO A 353 -4.01 -12.03 -1.39
C PRO A 353 -4.27 -10.57 -0.97
N PRO A 354 -4.51 -10.29 0.32
CA PRO A 354 -4.70 -8.92 0.77
C PRO A 354 -3.34 -8.22 0.84
N ALA A 355 -3.33 -6.89 0.79
CA ALA A 355 -2.09 -6.12 0.95
C ALA A 355 -1.43 -6.40 2.32
N GLU A 356 -2.23 -6.46 3.38
CA GLU A 356 -1.82 -6.74 4.75
C GLU A 356 -2.71 -7.82 5.37
N TYR A 357 -2.17 -8.58 6.33
CA TYR A 357 -2.92 -9.64 7.01
C TYR A 357 -2.52 -9.72 8.49
N THR A 358 -3.52 -9.78 9.37
CA THR A 358 -3.32 -10.04 10.80
C THR A 358 -4.21 -11.19 11.22
N PHE A 359 -3.63 -12.27 11.72
CA PHE A 359 -4.40 -13.40 12.24
C PHE A 359 -5.06 -13.04 13.58
N ARG A 360 -6.39 -13.21 13.66
CA ARG A 360 -7.17 -13.06 14.89
C ARG A 360 -7.76 -14.40 15.29
N ASN A 361 -7.59 -14.79 16.55
CA ASN A 361 -8.20 -15.99 17.12
C ASN A 361 -9.65 -15.70 17.60
N LEU A 362 -10.47 -16.74 17.68
CA LEU A 362 -11.79 -16.69 18.33
C LEU A 362 -11.64 -16.32 19.81
N ASP A 363 -12.60 -15.56 20.33
CA ASP A 363 -12.73 -15.25 21.75
C ASP A 363 -13.61 -16.29 22.47
N ASN A 364 -13.78 -16.14 23.79
CA ASN A 364 -14.55 -17.08 24.59
C ASN A 364 -16.02 -17.13 24.18
N ASP A 365 -16.61 -16.02 23.77
CA ASP A 365 -18.00 -16.00 23.30
C ASP A 365 -18.15 -16.80 22.00
N GLY A 366 -17.20 -16.66 21.07
CA GLY A 366 -17.12 -17.50 19.88
C GLY A 366 -17.01 -18.98 20.21
N TYR A 367 -16.07 -19.38 21.07
CA TYR A 367 -15.93 -20.78 21.47
C TYR A 367 -17.15 -21.32 22.24
N ALA A 368 -17.81 -20.50 23.05
CA ALA A 368 -19.03 -20.87 23.76
C ALA A 368 -20.19 -21.13 22.79
N ALA A 369 -20.38 -20.26 21.80
CA ALA A 369 -21.38 -20.45 20.76
C ALA A 369 -21.12 -21.73 19.96
N LEU A 370 -19.86 -22.02 19.62
CA LEU A 370 -19.48 -23.28 18.99
C LEU A 370 -19.80 -24.49 19.87
N PHE A 371 -19.59 -24.40 21.19
CA PHE A 371 -19.96 -25.46 22.12
C PHE A 371 -21.46 -25.71 22.14
N ASP A 372 -22.26 -24.66 22.11
CA ASP A 372 -23.72 -24.79 22.15
C ASP A 372 -24.26 -25.50 20.91
N LEU A 373 -23.68 -25.24 19.73
CA LEU A 373 -24.01 -25.95 18.48
C LEU A 373 -23.77 -27.47 18.56
N THR A 374 -22.88 -27.94 19.44
CA THR A 374 -22.61 -29.37 19.62
C THR A 374 -23.73 -30.13 20.32
N GLY A 375 -24.56 -29.42 21.10
CA GLY A 375 -25.53 -30.01 22.03
C GLY A 375 -24.91 -30.85 23.14
N ALA A 376 -23.59 -30.77 23.38
CA ALA A 376 -22.89 -31.60 24.37
C ALA A 376 -22.93 -31.02 25.79
N ARG A 377 -23.39 -29.77 25.97
CA ARG A 377 -23.45 -29.06 27.25
C ARG A 377 -24.06 -29.87 28.42
N PRO A 378 -25.11 -30.69 28.24
CA PRO A 378 -25.66 -31.52 29.33
C PRO A 378 -24.70 -32.58 29.89
N GLY A 379 -23.58 -32.86 29.21
CA GLY A 379 -22.55 -33.79 29.69
C GLY A 379 -21.55 -33.16 30.65
N LEU A 380 -21.59 -31.84 30.86
CA LEU A 380 -20.64 -31.10 31.70
C LEU A 380 -20.90 -31.39 33.18
N LEU A 381 -19.85 -31.77 33.90
CA LEU A 381 -19.90 -32.06 35.33
C LEU A 381 -19.58 -30.79 36.12
N LEU A 382 -20.55 -30.32 36.91
CA LEU A 382 -20.47 -29.11 37.72
C LEU A 382 -20.67 -29.44 39.20
N GLY A 383 -20.02 -28.67 40.08
CA GLY A 383 -20.24 -28.81 41.51
C GLY A 383 -21.62 -28.28 41.87
N THR A 384 -22.21 -28.78 42.96
CA THR A 384 -23.60 -28.46 43.37
C THR A 384 -23.90 -26.96 43.41
N GLY A 385 -22.96 -26.15 43.90
CA GLY A 385 -23.11 -24.68 43.93
C GLY A 385 -23.04 -24.03 42.56
N GLN A 386 -22.20 -24.54 41.65
CA GLN A 386 -22.07 -24.02 40.30
C GLN A 386 -23.23 -24.45 39.40
N GLU A 387 -23.77 -25.64 39.60
CA GLU A 387 -24.92 -26.16 38.86
C GLU A 387 -26.17 -25.27 39.04
N ALA A 388 -26.37 -24.73 40.25
CA ALA A 388 -27.44 -23.78 40.54
C ALA A 388 -27.29 -22.42 39.81
N VAL A 389 -26.06 -22.02 39.48
CA VAL A 389 -25.75 -20.78 38.75
C VAL A 389 -25.79 -20.98 37.23
N GLY A 390 -25.59 -22.22 36.77
CA GLY A 390 -25.51 -22.57 35.36
C GLY A 390 -24.10 -22.47 34.78
N VAL A 391 -24.01 -22.58 33.46
CA VAL A 391 -22.74 -22.61 32.71
C VAL A 391 -22.47 -21.23 32.10
N SER A 392 -21.36 -20.58 32.45
CA SER A 392 -20.94 -19.33 31.82
C SER A 392 -20.34 -19.55 30.41
N PRO A 393 -20.22 -18.49 29.57
CA PRO A 393 -19.52 -18.57 28.30
C PRO A 393 -18.08 -19.06 28.44
N GLU A 394 -17.34 -18.64 29.46
CA GLU A 394 -15.96 -19.08 29.70
C GLU A 394 -15.89 -20.58 30.01
N MET A 395 -16.85 -21.11 30.77
CA MET A 395 -16.93 -22.54 31.07
C MET A 395 -17.24 -23.35 29.82
N ALA A 396 -18.19 -22.88 29.01
CA ALA A 396 -18.54 -23.49 27.73
C ALA A 396 -17.36 -23.49 26.75
N ALA A 397 -16.67 -22.36 26.61
CA ALA A 397 -15.47 -22.22 25.80
C ALA A 397 -14.36 -23.19 26.25
N THR A 398 -14.09 -23.24 27.56
CA THR A 398 -13.09 -24.12 28.16
C THR A 398 -13.42 -25.60 27.88
N ALA A 399 -14.69 -25.99 28.03
CA ALA A 399 -15.14 -27.36 27.77
C ALA A 399 -15.04 -27.75 26.29
N PHE A 400 -15.38 -26.84 25.37
CA PHE A 400 -15.23 -27.06 23.93
C PHE A 400 -13.77 -27.21 23.53
N GLN A 401 -12.91 -26.30 23.98
CA GLN A 401 -11.47 -26.40 23.77
C GLN A 401 -10.94 -27.71 24.37
N ALA A 402 -11.34 -28.09 25.58
CA ALA A 402 -10.92 -29.36 26.18
C ALA A 402 -11.36 -30.58 25.36
N THR A 403 -12.54 -30.51 24.73
CA THR A 403 -13.04 -31.56 23.82
C THR A 403 -12.15 -31.69 22.59
N ILE A 404 -11.78 -30.56 21.96
CA ILE A 404 -10.81 -30.53 20.85
C ILE A 404 -9.46 -31.10 21.30
N GLY A 405 -8.99 -30.73 22.50
CA GLY A 405 -7.75 -31.24 23.08
C GLY A 405 -7.78 -32.76 23.26
N ALA A 406 -8.88 -33.30 23.78
CA ALA A 406 -9.07 -34.74 23.94
C ALA A 406 -9.08 -35.49 22.59
N ILE A 407 -9.73 -34.93 21.57
CA ILE A 407 -9.73 -35.48 20.20
C ILE A 407 -8.29 -35.50 19.64
N PHE A 408 -7.57 -34.38 19.69
CA PHE A 408 -6.21 -34.32 19.15
C PHE A 408 -5.22 -35.26 19.84
N VAL A 409 -5.31 -35.36 21.17
CA VAL A 409 -4.45 -36.26 21.95
C VAL A 409 -4.83 -37.72 21.64
N GLY A 410 -6.12 -38.03 21.56
CA GLY A 410 -6.67 -39.37 21.39
C GLY A 410 -6.58 -39.94 19.97
N SER A 411 -6.69 -39.13 18.92
CA SER A 411 -6.71 -39.58 17.52
C SER A 411 -5.33 -39.84 16.91
N GLY A 412 -4.26 -39.90 17.71
CA GLY A 412 -2.94 -40.27 17.18
C GLY A 412 -2.28 -39.23 16.27
N TYR A 413 -2.63 -37.95 16.41
CA TYR A 413 -2.02 -36.80 15.69
C TYR A 413 -2.59 -36.52 14.28
N PRO A 414 -3.89 -36.20 14.14
CA PRO A 414 -4.45 -35.85 12.84
C PRO A 414 -3.80 -34.57 12.30
N PRO A 415 -3.53 -34.48 10.99
CA PRO A 415 -2.93 -33.30 10.36
C PRO A 415 -3.88 -32.09 10.42
N SER A 416 -5.20 -32.30 10.42
CA SER A 416 -6.23 -31.28 10.67
C SER A 416 -7.50 -31.94 11.23
N LEU A 417 -8.31 -31.19 11.99
CA LEU A 417 -9.63 -31.60 12.45
C LEU A 417 -10.50 -32.09 11.30
N VAL A 418 -10.46 -31.44 10.14
CA VAL A 418 -11.29 -31.79 8.97
C VAL A 418 -11.19 -33.28 8.60
N GLN A 419 -10.06 -33.93 8.84
CA GLN A 419 -9.89 -35.36 8.52
C GLN A 419 -10.61 -36.31 9.46
N VAL A 420 -10.84 -35.87 10.70
CA VAL A 420 -11.49 -36.64 11.76
C VAL A 420 -12.84 -36.04 12.16
N TRP A 421 -13.24 -34.92 11.54
CA TRP A 421 -14.45 -34.18 11.87
C TRP A 421 -15.68 -34.83 11.23
N PRO A 422 -16.72 -35.16 12.01
CA PRO A 422 -17.96 -35.70 11.48
C PRO A 422 -18.76 -34.66 10.69
N ALA A 423 -19.43 -35.10 9.64
CA ALA A 423 -20.26 -34.23 8.78
C ALA A 423 -21.43 -33.58 9.55
N GLU A 424 -21.92 -34.23 10.60
CA GLU A 424 -22.98 -33.68 11.47
C GLU A 424 -22.57 -32.37 12.17
N TRP A 425 -21.28 -32.02 12.15
CA TRP A 425 -20.73 -30.82 12.76
C TRP A 425 -20.13 -29.86 11.70
N ASP A 426 -20.52 -29.98 10.43
CA ASP A 426 -20.05 -29.11 9.35
C ASP A 426 -20.30 -27.62 9.63
N ALA A 427 -21.40 -27.26 10.29
CA ALA A 427 -21.68 -25.88 10.67
C ALA A 427 -20.63 -25.33 11.67
N VAL A 428 -20.25 -26.14 12.66
CA VAL A 428 -19.19 -25.79 13.63
C VAL A 428 -17.84 -25.66 12.91
N LEU A 429 -17.56 -26.56 11.98
CA LEU A 429 -16.32 -26.55 11.20
C LEU A 429 -16.24 -25.32 10.28
N ALA A 430 -17.35 -24.94 9.64
CA ALA A 430 -17.44 -23.77 8.79
C ALA A 430 -17.20 -22.46 9.56
N GLU A 431 -17.73 -22.36 10.79
CA GLU A 431 -17.47 -21.23 11.68
C GLU A 431 -16.03 -21.22 12.21
N MET A 432 -15.45 -22.41 12.48
CA MET A 432 -14.03 -22.53 12.85
C MET A 432 -13.09 -22.25 11.68
N ALA A 433 -13.54 -22.34 10.43
CA ALA A 433 -12.76 -22.09 9.22
C ALA A 433 -13.45 -21.02 8.35
N PRO A 434 -13.50 -19.76 8.83
CA PRO A 434 -14.35 -18.74 8.24
C PRO A 434 -13.99 -18.46 6.77
N ALA A 435 -15.02 -18.14 5.98
CA ALA A 435 -14.92 -17.92 4.54
C ALA A 435 -14.20 -16.61 4.15
N SER A 436 -13.85 -15.75 5.11
CA SER A 436 -13.11 -14.49 4.92
C SER A 436 -12.29 -14.18 6.19
N PRO A 437 -11.03 -13.72 6.06
CA PRO A 437 -10.23 -13.31 7.21
C PRO A 437 -10.78 -12.04 7.84
N TYR A 438 -10.50 -11.82 9.13
CA TYR A 438 -10.74 -10.54 9.78
C TYR A 438 -9.74 -9.50 9.25
N ASP A 439 -10.22 -8.31 8.83
CA ASP A 439 -9.37 -7.13 8.67
C ASP A 439 -8.61 -6.84 9.98
N ALA A 440 -7.48 -6.13 9.90
CA ALA A 440 -6.62 -5.81 11.04
C ALA A 440 -7.39 -5.27 12.27
N ASP A 441 -6.82 -5.41 13.48
CA ASP A 441 -7.46 -4.94 14.72
C ASP A 441 -8.00 -3.50 14.53
N PRO A 442 -9.30 -3.24 14.73
CA PRO A 442 -9.89 -1.91 14.58
C PRO A 442 -9.15 -0.83 15.35
N THR A 443 -8.50 -1.19 16.46
CA THR A 443 -7.67 -0.28 17.25
C THR A 443 -6.41 0.16 16.48
N THR A 444 -5.75 -0.78 15.81
CA THR A 444 -4.55 -0.56 14.98
C THR A 444 -4.90 0.19 13.71
N ILE A 445 -5.98 -0.21 13.01
CA ILE A 445 -6.44 0.49 11.81
C ILE A 445 -6.82 1.93 12.17
N LEU A 446 -7.57 2.12 13.26
CA LEU A 446 -7.91 3.47 13.71
C LEU A 446 -6.65 4.29 13.99
N GLN A 447 -5.63 3.71 14.64
CA GLN A 447 -4.38 4.40 14.90
C GLN A 447 -3.67 4.83 13.61
N GLN A 448 -3.61 3.96 12.60
CA GLN A 448 -3.05 4.28 11.28
C GLN A 448 -3.83 5.43 10.61
N HIS A 449 -5.16 5.35 10.59
CA HIS A 449 -6.02 6.38 10.03
C HIS A 449 -5.86 7.72 10.77
N THR A 450 -5.83 7.71 12.11
CA THR A 450 -5.67 8.94 12.90
C THR A 450 -4.27 9.53 12.76
N ASN A 451 -3.23 8.70 12.62
CA ASN A 451 -1.88 9.18 12.31
C ASN A 451 -1.84 9.85 10.93
N ALA A 452 -2.46 9.23 9.92
CA ALA A 452 -2.56 9.82 8.59
C ALA A 452 -3.33 11.16 8.62
N LEU A 453 -4.41 11.22 9.39
CA LEU A 453 -5.22 12.43 9.58
C LEU A 453 -4.54 13.48 10.46
N ARG A 454 -3.49 13.14 11.24
CA ARG A 454 -2.93 13.98 12.31
C ARG A 454 -3.93 14.29 13.43
N LEU A 455 -4.79 13.33 13.74
CA LEU A 455 -5.67 13.36 14.91
C LEU A 455 -4.97 12.74 16.11
N ARG A 456 -5.03 13.42 17.25
CA ARG A 456 -4.65 12.81 18.53
C ARG A 456 -5.83 12.01 19.06
N VAL A 457 -5.54 10.84 19.62
CA VAL A 457 -6.54 9.91 20.15
C VAL A 457 -6.28 9.68 21.62
N GLU A 458 -7.27 10.02 22.45
CA GLU A 458 -7.26 9.73 23.88
C GLU A 458 -8.38 8.73 24.19
N ARG A 459 -8.18 7.88 25.20
CA ARG A 459 -9.13 6.83 25.56
C ARG A 459 -9.32 6.76 27.07
N GLU A 460 -10.58 6.81 27.49
CA GLU A 460 -10.97 6.64 28.89
C GLU A 460 -11.78 5.35 29.07
N PHE A 461 -11.48 4.63 30.15
CA PHE A 461 -12.15 3.38 30.50
C PHE A 461 -13.03 3.58 31.71
N HIS A 462 -14.32 3.37 31.50
CA HIS A 462 -15.30 3.33 32.58
C HIS A 462 -15.62 1.88 32.89
N VAL A 463 -15.49 1.52 34.16
CA VAL A 463 -15.78 0.19 34.66
C VAL A 463 -16.93 0.31 35.64
N SER A 464 -18.00 -0.45 35.42
CA SER A 464 -19.18 -0.44 36.29
C SER A 464 -19.68 -1.85 36.55
N GLY A 465 -20.44 -2.03 37.63
CA GLY A 465 -21.00 -3.32 38.04
C GLY A 465 -20.11 -4.10 39.03
N PRO A 466 -20.64 -5.18 39.62
CA PRO A 466 -19.90 -6.00 40.57
C PRO A 466 -18.79 -6.80 39.86
N HIS A 467 -17.79 -7.28 40.62
CA HIS A 467 -16.63 -8.02 40.06
C HIS A 467 -17.00 -9.23 39.19
N HIS A 468 -18.18 -9.83 39.37
CA HIS A 468 -18.67 -10.98 38.60
C HIS A 468 -19.56 -10.59 37.40
N ALA A 469 -19.90 -9.31 37.23
CA ALA A 469 -20.68 -8.78 36.11
C ALA A 469 -20.13 -7.41 35.70
N THR A 470 -18.81 -7.33 35.56
CA THR A 470 -18.11 -6.09 35.24
C THR A 470 -18.37 -5.70 33.80
N VAL A 471 -18.86 -4.48 33.61
CA VAL A 471 -19.12 -3.87 32.31
C VAL A 471 -18.05 -2.81 32.05
N TYR A 472 -17.39 -2.94 30.91
CA TYR A 472 -16.42 -1.99 30.39
C TYR A 472 -17.08 -1.13 29.34
N ILE A 473 -16.84 0.17 29.43
CA ILE A 473 -17.22 1.16 28.43
C ILE A 473 -15.97 1.95 28.07
N THR A 474 -15.71 2.13 26.79
CA THR A 474 -14.58 2.92 26.28
C THR A 474 -15.11 4.17 25.63
N THR A 475 -14.69 5.32 26.16
CA THR A 475 -14.88 6.60 25.49
C THR A 475 -13.59 6.94 24.76
N THR A 476 -13.70 7.17 23.45
CA THR A 476 -12.57 7.59 22.60
C THR A 476 -12.76 9.07 22.26
N THR A 477 -11.77 9.88 22.59
CA THR A 477 -11.73 11.31 22.27
C THR A 477 -10.79 11.51 21.09
N LEU A 478 -11.30 12.12 20.01
CA LEU A 478 -10.52 12.55 18.86
C LEU A 478 -10.27 14.06 18.99
N ILE A 479 -9.01 14.46 18.97
CA ILE A 479 -8.59 15.84 19.16
C ILE A 479 -7.96 16.34 17.86
N SER A 480 -8.51 17.44 17.34
CA SER A 480 -8.07 18.09 16.12
C SER A 480 -7.35 19.39 16.45
N ASP A 481 -6.01 19.36 16.43
CA ASP A 481 -5.20 20.57 16.64
C ASP A 481 -5.44 21.61 15.51
N ALA A 482 -5.74 21.16 14.29
CA ALA A 482 -6.02 22.03 13.13
C ALA A 482 -7.33 22.83 13.27
N LEU A 483 -8.34 22.27 13.96
CA LEU A 483 -9.61 22.96 14.20
C LEU A 483 -9.69 23.60 15.60
N GLY A 484 -8.76 23.27 16.51
CA GLY A 484 -8.83 23.67 17.91
C GLY A 484 -10.01 23.07 18.69
N VAL A 485 -10.64 21.99 18.19
CA VAL A 485 -11.79 21.31 18.80
C VAL A 485 -11.57 19.81 18.95
N GLN A 486 -12.38 19.18 19.79
CA GLN A 486 -12.37 17.73 20.01
C GLN A 486 -13.78 17.15 19.94
N THR A 487 -13.89 15.87 19.63
CA THR A 487 -15.15 15.11 19.67
C THR A 487 -14.96 13.81 20.43
N THR A 488 -16.03 13.32 21.06
CA THR A 488 -16.01 12.10 21.85
C THR A 488 -17.02 11.10 21.32
N LEU A 489 -16.63 9.83 21.33
CA LEU A 489 -17.50 8.72 21.01
C LEU A 489 -17.39 7.65 22.10
N THR A 490 -18.53 7.32 22.70
CA THR A 490 -18.63 6.25 23.70
C THR A 490 -19.07 4.97 23.00
N GLY A 491 -18.21 3.95 23.06
CA GLY A 491 -18.52 2.62 22.55
C GLY A 491 -19.59 1.91 23.38
N PRO A 492 -20.19 0.84 22.84
CA PRO A 492 -21.17 0.04 23.57
C PRO A 492 -20.55 -0.63 24.80
N GLN A 493 -21.43 -1.04 25.73
CA GLN A 493 -21.05 -1.85 26.88
C GLN A 493 -20.48 -3.21 26.45
N ALA A 494 -19.36 -3.61 27.04
CA ALA A 494 -18.75 -4.91 26.77
C ALA A 494 -18.27 -5.61 28.05
N HIS A 495 -18.16 -6.93 28.00
CA HIS A 495 -17.74 -7.75 29.15
C HIS A 495 -16.21 -7.83 29.32
N SER A 496 -15.43 -7.24 28.41
CA SER A 496 -13.98 -7.13 28.55
C SER A 496 -13.44 -5.78 28.09
N LYS A 497 -12.33 -5.35 28.70
CA LYS A 497 -11.63 -4.11 28.32
C LYS A 497 -11.16 -4.13 26.86
N VAL A 498 -10.76 -5.29 26.33
CA VAL A 498 -10.30 -5.43 24.94
C VAL A 498 -11.47 -5.27 23.98
N ARG A 499 -12.59 -5.95 24.24
CA ARG A 499 -13.80 -5.86 23.40
C ARG A 499 -14.35 -4.44 23.36
N SER A 500 -14.44 -3.80 24.53
CA SER A 500 -14.86 -2.40 24.65
C SER A 500 -14.02 -1.44 23.80
N LYS A 501 -12.69 -1.65 23.72
CA LYS A 501 -11.80 -0.88 22.83
C LYS A 501 -12.11 -1.12 21.36
N HIS A 502 -12.23 -2.39 20.97
CA HIS A 502 -12.45 -2.77 19.58
C HIS A 502 -13.79 -2.25 19.08
N ASP A 503 -14.84 -2.32 19.90
CA ASP A 503 -16.17 -1.84 19.52
C ASP A 503 -16.19 -0.30 19.38
N ALA A 504 -15.51 0.43 20.28
CA ALA A 504 -15.36 1.89 20.18
C ALA A 504 -14.55 2.29 18.93
N SER A 505 -13.44 1.61 18.65
CA SER A 505 -12.63 1.88 17.45
C SER A 505 -13.36 1.50 16.16
N GLY A 506 -14.09 0.38 16.17
CA GLY A 506 -14.93 -0.05 15.05
C GLY A 506 -16.05 0.95 14.74
N ALA A 507 -16.64 1.58 15.76
CA ALA A 507 -17.65 2.63 15.55
C ALA A 507 -17.09 3.83 14.77
N ILE A 508 -15.88 4.30 15.08
CA ILE A 508 -15.22 5.39 14.36
C ILE A 508 -14.85 4.96 12.94
N MET A 509 -14.29 3.75 12.79
CA MET A 509 -13.94 3.21 11.47
C MET A 509 -15.14 3.13 10.53
N ARG A 510 -16.30 2.68 11.01
CA ARG A 510 -17.54 2.66 10.20
C ARG A 510 -17.91 4.04 9.66
N VAL A 511 -17.70 5.11 10.42
CA VAL A 511 -17.95 6.48 9.95
C VAL A 511 -16.94 6.88 8.86
N LEU A 512 -15.66 6.60 9.07
CA LEU A 512 -14.62 6.86 8.05
C LEU A 512 -14.89 6.09 6.75
N ASP A 513 -15.27 4.82 6.83
CA ASP A 513 -15.59 3.99 5.67
C ASP A 513 -16.83 4.51 4.92
N ALA A 514 -17.85 4.97 5.64
CA ALA A 514 -19.01 5.60 5.02
C ALA A 514 -18.63 6.87 4.28
N LEU A 515 -17.84 7.77 4.90
CA LEU A 515 -17.37 9.01 4.30
C LEU A 515 -16.52 8.83 3.03
N ALA A 516 -15.93 7.64 2.84
CA ALA A 516 -15.18 7.31 1.64
C ALA A 516 -16.08 7.11 0.40
N GLU A 517 -17.39 6.95 0.56
CA GLU A 517 -18.29 6.58 -0.54
C GLU A 517 -19.02 7.81 -1.12
N PRO A 518 -19.30 7.85 -2.44
CA PRO A 518 -19.87 9.04 -3.08
C PRO A 518 -21.28 9.38 -2.58
N ASP A 519 -22.05 8.40 -2.14
CA ASP A 519 -23.43 8.55 -1.66
C ASP A 519 -23.51 8.51 -0.11
N PHE A 520 -22.43 8.89 0.59
CA PHE A 520 -22.35 8.76 2.05
C PHE A 520 -23.46 9.50 2.80
N LEU A 521 -23.92 10.65 2.30
CA LEU A 521 -24.92 11.48 2.96
C LEU A 521 -26.26 10.74 3.11
N GLU A 522 -26.68 10.00 2.09
CA GLU A 522 -27.89 9.16 2.14
C GLU A 522 -27.73 8.02 3.16
N ARG A 523 -26.53 7.45 3.26
CA ARG A 523 -26.23 6.35 4.20
C ARG A 523 -26.27 6.79 5.65
N ILE A 524 -25.71 7.96 5.97
CA ILE A 524 -25.59 8.45 7.35
C ILE A 524 -26.84 9.18 7.85
N GLN A 525 -27.79 9.55 6.98
CA GLN A 525 -29.03 10.23 7.37
C GLN A 525 -29.79 9.47 8.48
N GLY A 526 -29.84 8.14 8.39
CA GLY A 526 -30.49 7.26 9.37
C GLY A 526 -29.67 6.93 10.64
N TRP A 527 -28.44 7.43 10.76
CA TRP A 527 -27.53 7.06 11.85
C TRP A 527 -27.82 7.81 13.16
N PRO A 528 -27.28 7.37 14.31
CA PRO A 528 -27.35 8.14 15.56
C PRO A 528 -26.81 9.56 15.41
N ALA A 529 -27.33 10.51 16.19
CA ALA A 529 -26.89 11.90 16.14
C ALA A 529 -25.41 12.08 16.47
N THR A 530 -24.86 11.23 17.35
CA THR A 530 -23.43 11.17 17.70
C THR A 530 -22.56 10.83 16.49
N ASP A 531 -22.98 9.85 15.69
CA ASP A 531 -22.21 9.35 14.56
C ASP A 531 -22.23 10.36 13.40
N ARG A 532 -23.36 11.05 13.21
CA ARG A 532 -23.46 12.18 12.27
C ARG A 532 -22.58 13.36 12.71
N ALA A 533 -22.57 13.70 14.00
CA ALA A 533 -21.68 14.76 14.52
C ALA A 533 -20.19 14.39 14.37
N LEU A 534 -19.86 13.10 14.53
CA LEU A 534 -18.51 12.60 14.25
C LEU A 534 -18.16 12.69 12.75
N ALA A 535 -19.10 12.37 11.86
CA ALA A 535 -18.92 12.53 10.42
C ALA A 535 -18.63 13.98 10.03
N ASP A 536 -19.43 14.92 10.55
CA ASP A 536 -19.23 16.36 10.35
C ASP A 536 -17.86 16.83 10.87
N PHE A 537 -17.46 16.39 12.08
CA PHE A 537 -16.14 16.68 12.65
C PHE A 537 -15.00 16.14 11.77
N LEU A 538 -15.10 14.90 11.30
CA LEU A 538 -14.05 14.26 10.50
C LEU A 538 -13.90 14.93 9.13
N LEU A 539 -15.00 15.28 8.47
CA LEU A 539 -14.98 16.03 7.21
C LEU A 539 -14.36 17.42 7.38
N ALA A 540 -14.77 18.15 8.43
CA ALA A 540 -14.21 19.47 8.73
C ALA A 540 -12.71 19.40 9.05
N HIS A 541 -12.30 18.38 9.83
CA HIS A 541 -10.90 18.17 10.18
C HIS A 541 -10.06 17.81 8.95
N GLN A 542 -10.56 16.89 8.12
CA GLN A 542 -9.91 16.48 6.89
C GLN A 542 -9.67 17.69 5.97
N ALA A 543 -10.69 18.54 5.83
CA ALA A 543 -10.56 19.78 5.09
C ALA A 543 -9.50 20.71 5.69
N ALA A 544 -9.50 20.93 7.01
CA ALA A 544 -8.54 21.82 7.68
C ALA A 544 -7.07 21.34 7.54
N VAL A 545 -6.81 20.04 7.68
CA VAL A 545 -5.44 19.51 7.57
C VAL A 545 -4.89 19.63 6.15
N LEU A 546 -5.71 19.42 5.12
CA LEU A 546 -5.28 19.54 3.73
C LEU A 546 -4.93 20.98 3.35
N VAL A 547 -5.57 21.94 3.99
CA VAL A 547 -5.29 23.36 3.81
C VAL A 547 -3.88 23.67 4.28
N ASP A 548 -3.46 23.17 5.45
CA ASP A 548 -2.13 23.46 5.99
C ASP A 548 -1.04 22.50 5.52
N THR A 549 -1.37 21.31 5.02
CA THR A 549 -0.39 20.33 4.56
C THR A 549 -0.87 19.59 3.31
N PRO A 550 -0.70 20.18 2.11
CA PRO A 550 -1.15 19.57 0.85
C PRO A 550 -0.50 18.20 0.54
N VAL A 551 0.69 17.91 1.07
CA VAL A 551 1.39 16.61 0.88
C VAL A 551 0.61 15.43 1.49
N ALA A 552 -0.27 15.68 2.47
CA ALA A 552 -1.10 14.63 3.08
C ALA A 552 -2.02 13.91 2.07
N ALA A 553 -2.35 14.58 0.97
CA ALA A 553 -3.17 14.06 -0.14
C ALA A 553 -2.78 12.67 -0.63
N THR A 554 -1.47 12.48 -0.84
CA THR A 554 -0.93 11.27 -1.45
C THR A 554 -1.10 10.08 -0.51
N THR A 555 -0.82 10.30 0.78
CA THR A 555 -1.04 9.32 1.84
C THR A 555 -2.52 9.02 2.00
N TRP A 556 -3.38 10.03 1.93
CA TRP A 556 -4.83 9.89 2.14
C TRP A 556 -5.54 9.10 1.05
N SER A 557 -5.06 9.17 -0.19
CA SER A 557 -5.56 8.32 -1.28
C SER A 557 -5.40 6.82 -0.96
N ARG A 558 -4.26 6.40 -0.38
CA ARG A 558 -4.02 5.02 0.06
C ARG A 558 -5.01 4.57 1.13
N PHE A 559 -5.34 5.46 2.07
CA PHE A 559 -6.31 5.20 3.14
C PHE A 559 -7.77 5.55 2.77
N ARG A 560 -8.03 5.88 1.49
CA ARG A 560 -9.36 6.27 0.96
C ARG A 560 -10.01 7.45 1.69
N LEU A 561 -9.21 8.39 2.17
CA LEU A 561 -9.68 9.55 2.94
C LEU A 561 -10.07 10.74 2.04
N PHE A 562 -11.07 11.52 2.48
CA PHE A 562 -11.52 12.78 1.86
C PHE A 562 -11.84 12.71 0.35
N GLY A 563 -12.42 11.59 -0.10
CA GLY A 563 -12.86 11.42 -1.49
C GLY A 563 -11.74 11.38 -2.54
N THR A 564 -10.46 11.54 -2.15
CA THR A 564 -9.31 11.62 -3.05
C THR A 564 -9.17 10.39 -3.96
N HIS A 565 -9.46 9.20 -3.42
CA HIS A 565 -9.45 7.94 -4.17
C HIS A 565 -10.56 7.83 -5.23
N LEU A 566 -11.60 8.68 -5.19
CA LEU A 566 -12.67 8.71 -6.19
C LEU A 566 -12.28 9.46 -7.47
N ALA A 567 -11.07 10.04 -7.54
CA ALA A 567 -10.60 10.79 -8.70
C ALA A 567 -10.54 9.98 -10.01
N THR A 568 -10.50 8.64 -9.91
CA THR A 568 -10.62 7.73 -11.07
C THR A 568 -11.99 7.81 -11.76
N SER A 569 -13.01 8.39 -11.12
CA SER A 569 -14.33 8.60 -11.69
C SER A 569 -14.83 10.01 -11.35
N GLN A 570 -14.79 10.89 -12.35
CA GLN A 570 -15.23 12.28 -12.19
C GLN A 570 -16.67 12.42 -11.66
N GLU A 571 -17.57 11.54 -12.09
CA GLU A 571 -18.95 11.54 -11.63
C GLU A 571 -19.04 11.22 -10.14
N ARG A 572 -18.34 10.18 -9.68
CA ARG A 572 -18.30 9.78 -8.26
C ARG A 572 -17.67 10.87 -7.40
N LEU A 573 -16.55 11.46 -7.83
CA LEU A 573 -15.89 12.54 -7.10
C LEU A 573 -16.77 13.78 -7.00
N THR A 574 -17.42 14.18 -8.09
CA THR A 574 -18.32 15.36 -8.10
C THR A 574 -19.53 15.13 -7.17
N ARG A 575 -20.10 13.91 -7.20
CA ARG A 575 -21.21 13.54 -6.33
C ARG A 575 -20.80 13.52 -4.86
N TRP A 576 -19.64 12.96 -4.55
CA TRP A 576 -19.05 12.99 -3.21
C TRP A 576 -18.85 14.43 -2.71
N ALA A 577 -18.27 15.30 -3.53
CA ALA A 577 -17.99 16.69 -3.16
C ALA A 577 -19.28 17.49 -2.86
N ARG A 578 -20.34 17.27 -3.63
CA ARG A 578 -21.67 17.85 -3.36
C ARG A 578 -22.20 17.40 -1.99
N ASN A 579 -22.11 16.10 -1.71
CA ASN A 579 -22.56 15.52 -0.45
C ASN A 579 -21.72 16.04 0.74
N ALA A 580 -20.42 16.24 0.54
CA ALA A 580 -19.51 16.84 1.53
C ALA A 580 -19.88 18.28 1.86
N ASP A 581 -20.10 19.13 0.85
CA ASP A 581 -20.56 20.50 1.08
C ASP A 581 -21.93 20.56 1.76
N THR A 582 -22.84 19.66 1.40
CA THR A 582 -24.17 19.59 2.03
C THR A 582 -24.10 19.16 3.51
N ALA A 583 -23.15 18.28 3.86
CA ALA A 583 -22.94 17.85 5.24
C ALA A 583 -22.31 18.96 6.11
N LEU A 584 -21.40 19.76 5.54
CA LEU A 584 -20.72 20.84 6.24
C LEU A 584 -21.65 22.03 6.52
N ARG A 585 -22.24 22.07 7.72
CA ARG A 585 -23.23 23.08 8.15
C ARG A 585 -22.71 24.51 8.25
N SER A 586 -21.40 24.73 8.39
CA SER A 586 -20.77 26.05 8.28
C SER A 586 -19.52 26.00 7.41
N HIS A 587 -19.46 26.89 6.42
CA HIS A 587 -18.32 27.03 5.52
C HIS A 587 -17.32 28.09 6.02
N GLU A 588 -17.49 28.63 7.22
CA GLU A 588 -16.65 29.72 7.75
C GLU A 588 -15.19 29.28 7.93
N THR A 589 -14.96 28.02 8.32
CA THR A 589 -13.61 27.40 8.39
C THR A 589 -13.02 27.08 7.00
N MET A 590 -13.83 27.14 5.94
CA MET A 590 -13.50 26.69 4.58
C MET A 590 -13.35 27.82 3.56
N SER A 591 -13.82 29.03 3.87
CA SER A 591 -13.92 30.15 2.91
C SER A 591 -12.56 30.64 2.40
N GLY A 592 -11.49 30.51 3.20
CA GLY A 592 -10.12 30.86 2.80
C GLY A 592 -9.33 29.74 2.11
N SER A 593 -9.93 28.55 2.01
CA SER A 593 -9.21 27.30 1.77
C SER A 593 -9.49 26.68 0.40
N GLN A 594 -10.47 27.22 -0.32
CA GLN A 594 -10.82 26.83 -1.69
C GLN A 594 -9.62 26.80 -2.65
N PRO A 595 -8.71 27.80 -2.71
CA PRO A 595 -7.58 27.75 -3.65
C PRO A 595 -6.59 26.59 -3.36
N ARG A 596 -6.44 26.23 -2.09
CA ARG A 596 -5.56 25.11 -1.68
C ARG A 596 -6.21 23.76 -1.99
N LEU A 597 -7.52 23.62 -1.75
CA LEU A 597 -8.29 22.45 -2.16
C LEU A 597 -8.33 22.28 -3.68
N GLU A 598 -8.40 23.37 -4.42
CA GLU A 598 -8.35 23.35 -5.88
C GLU A 598 -7.01 22.78 -6.37
N GLU A 599 -5.88 23.25 -5.82
CA GLU A 599 -4.56 22.72 -6.19
C GLU A 599 -4.38 21.25 -5.78
N LEU A 600 -4.95 20.86 -4.64
CA LEU A 600 -5.00 19.48 -4.19
C LEU A 600 -5.72 18.58 -5.20
N PHE A 601 -7.00 18.86 -5.46
CA PHE A 601 -7.79 18.04 -6.37
C PHE A 601 -7.22 18.09 -7.79
N ARG A 602 -6.58 19.19 -8.18
CA ARG A 602 -5.85 19.29 -9.44
C ARG A 602 -4.72 18.28 -9.48
N THR A 603 -3.87 18.24 -8.45
CA THR A 603 -2.78 17.25 -8.36
C THR A 603 -3.30 15.82 -8.43
N VAL A 604 -4.43 15.54 -7.77
CA VAL A 604 -5.05 14.19 -7.77
C VAL A 604 -5.67 13.85 -9.13
N LEU A 605 -6.31 14.81 -9.81
CA LEU A 605 -6.92 14.64 -11.14
C LEU A 605 -5.88 14.63 -12.28
N GLU A 606 -4.77 15.35 -12.13
CA GLU A 606 -3.65 15.38 -13.09
C GLU A 606 -2.88 14.04 -13.13
N ARG A 607 -3.09 13.14 -12.15
CA ARG A 607 -2.61 11.75 -12.17
C ARG A 607 -3.33 10.86 -13.18
N ASP A 608 -4.31 11.37 -13.93
CA ASP A 608 -4.91 10.66 -15.06
C ASP A 608 -4.04 10.86 -16.33
N VAL A 609 -2.91 10.15 -16.37
CA VAL A 609 -1.78 10.31 -17.31
C VAL A 609 -2.13 9.96 -18.77
N SER A 610 -3.28 9.33 -19.00
CA SER A 610 -3.62 8.73 -20.30
C SER A 610 -3.80 9.74 -21.45
N LEU A 611 -4.25 10.97 -21.17
CA LEU A 611 -4.57 11.97 -22.20
C LEU A 611 -3.36 12.77 -22.71
N GLY A 612 -2.35 13.01 -21.86
CA GLY A 612 -1.10 13.69 -22.27
C GLY A 612 -0.24 12.82 -23.20
N GLN A 613 -0.16 11.52 -22.92
CA GLN A 613 0.65 10.57 -23.68
C GLN A 613 0.27 10.49 -25.16
N ALA A 614 -1.02 10.62 -25.50
CA ALA A 614 -1.47 10.57 -26.89
C ALA A 614 -1.10 11.82 -27.69
N LEU A 615 -1.19 13.00 -27.07
CA LEU A 615 -0.80 14.28 -27.68
C LEU A 615 0.72 14.35 -27.87
N ASP A 616 1.47 13.95 -26.84
CA ASP A 616 2.93 13.97 -26.86
C ASP A 616 3.50 12.95 -27.85
N LYS A 617 2.94 11.72 -27.88
CA LYS A 617 3.29 10.73 -28.91
C LYS A 617 3.10 11.29 -30.32
N TRP A 618 1.99 11.97 -30.56
CA TRP A 618 1.70 12.55 -31.86
C TRP A 618 2.63 13.72 -32.20
N LEU A 619 2.92 14.60 -31.24
CA LEU A 619 3.92 15.64 -31.40
C LEU A 619 5.28 15.02 -31.79
N THR A 620 5.72 14.01 -31.05
CA THR A 620 6.99 13.31 -31.30
C THR A 620 7.04 12.62 -32.66
N GLU A 621 5.99 11.89 -33.07
CA GLU A 621 5.88 11.29 -34.41
C GLU A 621 5.93 12.35 -35.53
N SER A 622 5.27 13.49 -35.33
CA SER A 622 5.24 14.60 -36.28
C SER A 622 6.63 15.24 -36.44
N LEU A 623 7.32 15.49 -35.32
CA LEU A 623 8.67 16.06 -35.32
C LEU A 623 9.68 15.10 -35.95
N TYR A 624 9.61 13.80 -35.61
CA TYR A 624 10.47 12.78 -36.18
C TYR A 624 10.33 12.68 -37.71
N THR A 625 9.10 12.81 -38.21
CA THR A 625 8.83 12.82 -39.66
C THR A 625 9.52 14.00 -40.34
N ILE A 626 9.51 15.19 -39.71
CA ILE A 626 10.12 16.41 -40.25
C ILE A 626 11.65 16.33 -40.23
N GLU A 627 12.24 15.83 -39.14
CA GLU A 627 13.69 15.66 -39.00
C GLU A 627 14.29 14.79 -40.13
N ARG A 628 13.53 13.78 -40.57
CA ARG A 628 13.92 12.84 -41.65
C ARG A 628 13.73 13.37 -43.07
N ILE A 629 13.18 14.57 -43.27
CA ILE A 629 13.03 15.14 -44.60
C ILE A 629 14.39 15.59 -45.11
N GLU A 630 15.00 14.86 -46.04
CA GLU A 630 16.33 15.19 -46.57
C GLU A 630 16.33 16.36 -47.57
N ARG A 631 15.22 16.58 -48.28
CA ARG A 631 15.13 17.57 -49.37
C ARG A 631 13.82 18.38 -49.30
N PRO A 632 13.80 19.64 -49.76
CA PRO A 632 12.61 20.51 -49.78
C PRO A 632 11.37 19.87 -50.42
N THR A 633 11.53 19.07 -51.47
CA THR A 633 10.43 18.38 -52.18
C THR A 633 9.69 17.34 -51.34
N GLY A 634 10.26 16.91 -50.21
CA GLY A 634 9.61 16.00 -49.27
C GLY A 634 8.52 16.65 -48.40
N VAL A 635 8.38 17.98 -48.41
CA VAL A 635 7.44 18.71 -47.55
C VAL A 635 6.00 18.67 -48.11
N LYS A 636 5.18 17.75 -47.62
CA LYS A 636 3.78 17.57 -48.03
C LYS A 636 2.81 18.54 -47.34
N SER A 637 1.68 18.83 -47.99
CA SER A 637 0.65 19.76 -47.48
C SER A 637 -0.02 19.21 -46.22
N SER A 638 -0.10 17.89 -46.11
CA SER A 638 -0.63 17.18 -44.94
C SER A 638 0.17 17.49 -43.67
N TYR A 639 1.50 17.55 -43.75
CA TYR A 639 2.36 17.81 -42.59
C TYR A 639 2.20 19.24 -42.05
N VAL A 640 2.09 20.22 -42.96
CA VAL A 640 1.84 21.62 -42.57
C VAL A 640 0.47 21.76 -41.90
N ASN A 641 -0.56 21.10 -42.43
CA ASN A 641 -1.90 21.10 -41.84
C ASN A 641 -1.94 20.43 -40.46
N GLU A 642 -1.16 19.36 -40.27
CA GLU A 642 -1.02 18.66 -39.00
C GLU A 642 -0.37 19.53 -37.93
N LEU A 643 0.71 20.24 -38.27
CA LEU A 643 1.34 21.23 -37.38
C LEU A 643 0.41 22.39 -37.02
N ILE A 644 -0.47 22.82 -37.92
CA ILE A 644 -1.49 23.83 -37.60
C ILE A 644 -2.43 23.33 -36.52
N GLN A 645 -2.88 22.07 -36.60
CA GLN A 645 -3.77 21.49 -35.61
C GLN A 645 -3.07 21.34 -34.25
N LEU A 646 -1.83 20.81 -34.24
CA LEU A 646 -1.01 20.73 -33.02
C LEU A 646 -0.77 22.12 -32.41
N CYS A 647 -0.40 23.11 -33.23
CA CYS A 647 -0.18 24.48 -32.78
C CYS A 647 -1.44 25.06 -32.11
N ASN A 648 -2.62 24.87 -32.70
CA ASN A 648 -3.86 25.36 -32.11
C ASN A 648 -4.18 24.67 -30.78
N VAL A 649 -3.93 23.37 -30.67
CA VAL A 649 -4.14 22.62 -29.43
C VAL A 649 -3.17 23.07 -28.34
N TYR A 650 -1.86 23.13 -28.60
CA TYR A 650 -0.88 23.64 -27.63
C TYR A 650 -1.15 25.11 -27.25
N ARG A 651 -1.64 25.93 -28.19
CA ARG A 651 -2.03 27.32 -27.92
C ARG A 651 -3.23 27.38 -26.98
N CYS A 652 -4.26 26.59 -27.25
CA CYS A 652 -5.44 26.48 -26.39
C CYS A 652 -5.06 26.04 -24.97
N LEU A 653 -4.17 25.05 -24.86
CA LEU A 653 -3.69 24.55 -23.58
C LEU A 653 -2.80 25.56 -22.81
N GLY A 654 -2.25 26.56 -23.51
CA GLY A 654 -1.40 27.61 -22.95
C GLY A 654 -2.07 28.98 -22.77
N ALA A 655 -3.34 29.14 -23.18
CA ALA A 655 -4.09 30.39 -23.05
C ALA A 655 -4.91 30.43 -21.75
N ASP A 656 -5.02 31.63 -21.16
CA ASP A 656 -5.98 31.91 -20.09
C ASP A 656 -7.40 32.03 -20.67
N ASP A 657 -8.38 31.61 -19.85
CA ASP A 657 -9.78 31.31 -20.22
C ASP A 657 -10.50 32.45 -20.99
N LEU A 658 -10.98 32.13 -22.21
CA LEU A 658 -11.81 32.96 -23.09
C LEU A 658 -13.30 32.53 -23.08
N GLY A 659 -13.74 31.88 -22.00
CA GLY A 659 -15.10 31.38 -21.83
C GLY A 659 -16.18 32.48 -21.92
N GLY A 660 -17.40 32.07 -22.22
CA GLY A 660 -18.52 32.98 -22.42
C GLY A 660 -19.81 32.26 -22.77
N ASP A 661 -20.88 33.02 -23.04
CA ASP A 661 -22.12 32.44 -23.55
C ASP A 661 -21.90 31.97 -25.00
N LEU A 662 -22.30 30.75 -25.31
CA LEU A 662 -22.27 30.20 -26.66
C LEU A 662 -23.03 31.07 -27.68
N SER A 663 -24.00 31.88 -27.24
CA SER A 663 -24.68 32.84 -28.10
C SER A 663 -23.72 33.86 -28.73
N GLU A 664 -22.74 34.34 -27.97
CA GLU A 664 -21.73 35.30 -28.46
C GLU A 664 -20.82 34.64 -29.50
N ALA A 665 -20.38 33.41 -29.23
CA ALA A 665 -19.58 32.63 -30.18
C ALA A 665 -20.34 32.36 -31.49
N ALA A 666 -21.63 32.08 -31.41
CA ALA A 666 -22.49 31.87 -32.58
C ALA A 666 -22.61 33.13 -33.46
N GLU A 667 -22.67 34.31 -32.88
CA GLU A 667 -22.66 35.58 -33.63
C GLU A 667 -21.31 35.83 -34.30
N GLU A 668 -20.20 35.60 -33.58
CA GLU A 668 -18.86 35.72 -34.14
C GLU A 668 -18.66 34.80 -35.34
N TRP A 669 -19.09 33.54 -35.26
CA TRP A 669 -18.96 32.61 -36.39
C TRP A 669 -19.71 33.08 -37.63
N ARG A 670 -20.92 33.62 -37.47
CA ARG A 670 -21.71 34.17 -38.59
C ARG A 670 -20.97 35.33 -39.26
N LEU A 671 -20.34 36.19 -38.47
CA LEU A 671 -19.55 37.34 -38.96
C LEU A 671 -18.26 36.89 -39.65
N LEU A 672 -17.46 36.06 -38.98
CA LEU A 672 -16.12 35.65 -39.42
C LEU A 672 -16.16 34.85 -40.73
N TYR A 673 -17.20 34.01 -40.89
CA TYR A 673 -17.37 33.14 -42.05
C TYR A 673 -18.41 33.66 -43.05
N ARG A 674 -18.76 34.96 -42.99
CA ARG A 674 -19.61 35.67 -43.97
C ARG A 674 -20.88 34.91 -44.38
N GLY A 675 -21.61 34.36 -43.39
CA GLY A 675 -22.87 33.65 -43.64
C GLY A 675 -22.75 32.18 -44.08
N ARG A 676 -21.53 31.60 -44.13
CA ARG A 676 -21.35 30.15 -44.38
C ARG A 676 -21.63 29.25 -43.17
N VAL A 677 -21.96 29.85 -42.03
CA VAL A 677 -22.31 29.15 -40.79
C VAL A 677 -23.71 29.56 -40.35
N THR A 678 -24.57 28.57 -40.08
CA THR A 678 -25.89 28.77 -39.48
C THR A 678 -25.95 28.10 -38.11
N ALA A 679 -26.12 28.88 -37.03
CA ALA A 679 -26.28 28.36 -35.67
C ALA A 679 -27.74 28.54 -35.19
N ALA A 680 -28.27 27.56 -34.45
CA ALA A 680 -29.57 27.65 -33.76
C ALA A 680 -29.53 28.61 -32.53
N GLU A 681 -30.63 28.76 -31.79
CA GLU A 681 -30.65 29.54 -30.54
C GLU A 681 -29.79 28.84 -29.47
N MET A 682 -28.79 29.55 -28.95
CA MET A 682 -27.75 28.99 -28.06
C MET A 682 -27.66 29.68 -26.70
N SER A 683 -28.61 30.55 -26.37
CA SER A 683 -28.61 31.33 -25.12
C SER A 683 -28.57 30.46 -23.86
N GLY A 684 -27.77 30.87 -22.87
CA GLY A 684 -27.73 30.25 -21.54
C GLY A 684 -26.87 28.98 -21.44
N ALA A 685 -26.14 28.63 -22.50
CA ALA A 685 -25.12 27.59 -22.47
C ALA A 685 -23.74 28.24 -22.28
N ILE A 686 -23.23 28.24 -21.05
CA ILE A 686 -21.91 28.78 -20.75
C ILE A 686 -20.87 27.69 -21.00
N VAL A 687 -19.87 28.01 -21.81
CA VAL A 687 -18.70 27.16 -22.05
C VAL A 687 -17.43 27.87 -21.63
N ASP A 688 -16.44 27.10 -21.19
CA ASP A 688 -15.10 27.65 -20.98
C ASP A 688 -14.36 27.87 -22.32
N GLY A 689 -13.24 28.57 -22.27
CA GLY A 689 -12.46 28.92 -23.46
C GLY A 689 -11.88 27.71 -24.21
N ARG A 690 -11.73 26.56 -23.54
CA ARG A 690 -11.20 25.33 -24.15
C ARG A 690 -12.30 24.51 -24.81
N GLU A 691 -13.46 24.42 -24.18
CA GLU A 691 -14.70 23.90 -24.75
C GLU A 691 -15.07 24.72 -26.00
N ARG A 692 -14.93 26.06 -25.94
CA ARG A 692 -15.07 26.94 -27.12
C ARG A 692 -14.04 26.61 -28.21
N ALA A 693 -12.78 26.41 -27.86
CA ALA A 693 -11.75 26.06 -28.85
C ALA A 693 -12.01 24.70 -29.53
N VAL A 694 -12.54 23.72 -28.79
CA VAL A 694 -13.02 22.44 -29.33
C VAL A 694 -14.14 22.66 -30.36
N LEU A 695 -15.10 23.51 -30.04
CA LEU A 695 -16.20 23.88 -30.94
C LEU A 695 -15.69 24.57 -32.22
N ASP A 696 -14.78 25.54 -32.07
CA ASP A 696 -14.14 26.23 -33.19
C ASP A 696 -13.37 25.27 -34.10
N ALA A 697 -12.66 24.30 -33.53
CA ALA A 697 -11.89 23.31 -34.26
C ALA A 697 -12.79 22.36 -35.06
N ALA A 698 -13.88 21.88 -34.45
CA ALA A 698 -14.89 21.09 -35.13
C ALA A 698 -15.49 21.87 -36.30
N LEU A 699 -15.89 23.13 -36.06
CA LEU A 699 -16.46 24.00 -37.07
C LEU A 699 -15.50 24.24 -38.25
N ARG A 700 -14.25 24.62 -37.98
CA ARG A 700 -13.21 24.82 -39.02
C ARG A 700 -12.90 23.54 -39.80
N THR A 701 -13.02 22.37 -39.16
CA THR A 701 -12.78 21.09 -39.83
C THR A 701 -13.88 20.75 -40.82
N MET A 702 -15.13 21.04 -40.44
CA MET A 702 -16.31 20.86 -41.30
C MET A 702 -16.42 21.94 -42.39
N LEU A 703 -15.86 23.14 -42.15
CA LEU A 703 -15.75 24.20 -43.15
C LEU A 703 -14.65 23.88 -44.18
N GLY A 704 -15.01 23.23 -45.29
CA GLY A 704 -14.14 23.03 -46.47
C GLY A 704 -13.96 24.29 -47.34
N ARG A 705 -13.25 24.18 -48.48
CA ARG A 705 -13.41 25.17 -49.57
C ARG A 705 -14.83 24.98 -50.12
N ASP A 706 -15.64 26.02 -50.06
CA ASP A 706 -17.02 26.07 -50.61
C ASP A 706 -18.12 25.28 -49.87
N ALA A 707 -17.91 24.88 -48.62
CA ALA A 707 -18.93 24.21 -47.79
C ALA A 707 -19.68 25.16 -46.83
N THR A 708 -20.95 24.89 -46.53
CA THR A 708 -21.73 25.55 -45.47
C THR A 708 -21.94 24.61 -44.29
N VAL A 709 -21.97 25.13 -43.06
CA VAL A 709 -22.03 24.33 -41.82
C VAL A 709 -23.18 24.81 -40.93
N ALA A 710 -23.92 23.85 -40.36
CA ALA A 710 -24.93 24.11 -39.35
C ALA A 710 -24.48 23.63 -37.96
N VAL A 711 -24.80 24.42 -36.93
CA VAL A 711 -24.55 24.08 -35.52
C VAL A 711 -25.87 24.06 -34.76
N SER A 712 -26.14 22.96 -34.04
CA SER A 712 -27.37 22.76 -33.26
C SER A 712 -27.07 22.32 -31.83
N LEU A 713 -27.95 22.67 -30.89
CA LEU A 713 -27.79 22.44 -29.45
C LEU A 713 -28.96 21.60 -28.91
N THR A 714 -28.66 20.55 -28.15
CA THR A 714 -29.64 19.77 -27.39
C THR A 714 -29.38 19.95 -25.90
N ARG A 715 -30.36 20.49 -25.17
CA ARG A 715 -30.28 20.70 -23.72
C ARG A 715 -30.52 19.38 -22.98
N GLY A 716 -29.70 19.10 -21.96
CA GLY A 716 -29.71 17.87 -21.17
C GLY A 716 -28.45 17.78 -20.29
N SER A 717 -28.30 16.68 -19.54
CA SER A 717 -27.05 16.37 -18.84
C SER A 717 -26.51 15.05 -19.39
N PRO A 718 -25.47 15.08 -20.26
CA PRO A 718 -24.71 16.25 -20.74
C PRO A 718 -25.42 17.09 -21.81
N VAL A 719 -24.96 18.32 -22.02
CA VAL A 719 -25.36 19.17 -23.14
C VAL A 719 -24.68 18.68 -24.41
N ARG A 720 -25.40 18.63 -25.53
CA ARG A 720 -24.86 18.14 -26.81
C ARG A 720 -24.91 19.23 -27.89
N VAL A 721 -23.79 19.43 -28.58
CA VAL A 721 -23.66 20.32 -29.74
C VAL A 721 -23.30 19.49 -30.97
N LEU A 722 -24.08 19.63 -32.05
CA LEU A 722 -23.82 18.95 -33.31
C LEU A 722 -23.38 19.97 -34.37
N VAL A 723 -22.18 19.78 -34.92
CA VAL A 723 -21.62 20.56 -36.03
C VAL A 723 -21.66 19.70 -37.30
N ARG A 724 -22.41 20.09 -38.32
CA ARG A 724 -22.58 19.30 -39.55
C ARG A 724 -22.48 20.13 -40.83
N THR A 725 -21.94 19.55 -41.90
CA THR A 725 -21.94 20.19 -43.23
C THR A 725 -23.35 20.10 -43.84
N VAL A 726 -23.88 21.21 -44.34
CA VAL A 726 -25.21 21.29 -44.96
C VAL A 726 -25.09 21.24 -46.49
N ASP A 727 -24.29 22.12 -47.08
CA ASP A 727 -23.99 22.14 -48.52
C ASP A 727 -22.48 22.09 -48.79
N GLY A 728 -22.10 21.52 -49.94
CA GLY A 728 -20.72 21.44 -50.42
C GLY A 728 -19.98 20.14 -50.07
N PRO A 729 -18.69 20.03 -50.45
CA PRO A 729 -17.91 18.80 -50.29
C PRO A 729 -17.58 18.53 -48.83
N ARG A 730 -17.89 17.31 -48.36
CA ARG A 730 -17.60 16.88 -46.98
C ARG A 730 -16.11 16.59 -46.78
N PRO A 731 -15.57 16.81 -45.57
CA PRO A 731 -14.21 16.43 -45.25
C PRO A 731 -14.04 14.91 -45.30
N HIS A 732 -12.84 14.44 -45.65
CA HIS A 732 -12.51 13.02 -45.61
C HIS A 732 -12.68 12.44 -44.18
N PRO A 733 -13.31 11.26 -43.97
CA PRO A 733 -13.59 10.71 -42.63
C PRO A 733 -12.35 10.62 -41.73
N ALA A 734 -11.23 10.13 -42.27
CA ALA A 734 -9.95 10.06 -41.56
C ALA A 734 -9.39 11.43 -41.09
N LYS A 735 -9.87 12.56 -41.64
CA LYS A 735 -9.54 13.91 -41.16
C LYS A 735 -10.41 14.26 -39.96
N VAL A 736 -11.71 13.95 -40.02
CA VAL A 736 -12.68 14.17 -38.94
C VAL A 736 -12.29 13.36 -37.70
N GLU A 737 -12.01 12.07 -37.88
CA GLU A 737 -11.60 11.17 -36.80
C GLU A 737 -10.30 11.64 -36.12
N ARG A 738 -9.33 12.10 -36.93
CA ARG A 738 -8.08 12.69 -36.41
C ARG A 738 -8.31 13.93 -35.57
N VAL A 739 -9.19 14.84 -36.00
CA VAL A 739 -9.51 16.05 -35.25
C VAL A 739 -10.24 15.69 -33.95
N CYS A 740 -11.19 14.75 -33.98
CA CYS A 740 -11.86 14.29 -32.77
C CYS A 740 -10.86 13.73 -31.75
N LYS A 741 -9.93 12.88 -32.21
CA LYS A 741 -8.87 12.30 -31.38
C LYS A 741 -7.87 13.34 -30.85
N LEU A 742 -7.52 14.36 -31.64
CA LEU A 742 -6.62 15.41 -31.21
C LEU A 742 -7.26 16.27 -30.11
N TRP A 743 -8.48 16.73 -30.37
CA TRP A 743 -9.14 17.73 -29.52
C TRP A 743 -9.82 17.10 -28.29
N SER A 744 -10.03 15.78 -28.27
CA SER A 744 -10.48 15.07 -27.07
C SER A 744 -9.50 15.18 -25.90
N VAL A 745 -8.23 15.55 -26.13
CA VAL A 745 -7.22 15.73 -25.07
C VAL A 745 -7.25 17.13 -24.44
N VAL A 746 -8.03 18.06 -25.00
CA VAL A 746 -8.02 19.48 -24.61
C VAL A 746 -8.85 19.72 -23.35
N THR A 747 -9.88 18.91 -23.15
CA THR A 747 -10.83 19.02 -22.05
C THR A 747 -11.24 17.62 -21.59
N ALA A 748 -11.31 17.43 -20.27
CA ALA A 748 -11.81 16.20 -19.65
C ALA A 748 -13.34 16.21 -19.47
N THR A 749 -14.00 17.33 -19.81
CA THR A 749 -15.45 17.56 -19.71
C THR A 749 -16.15 17.46 -21.06
N THR A 750 -15.41 17.24 -22.15
CA THR A 750 -15.97 17.19 -23.49
C THR A 750 -15.58 15.92 -24.23
N THR A 751 -16.56 15.30 -24.87
CA THR A 751 -16.32 14.16 -25.78
C THR A 751 -16.68 14.55 -27.21
N LEU A 752 -15.77 14.29 -28.15
CA LEU A 752 -16.00 14.51 -29.59
C LEU A 752 -16.21 13.16 -30.26
N THR A 753 -17.32 13.01 -30.95
CA THR A 753 -17.66 11.79 -31.68
C THR A 753 -17.89 12.12 -33.16
N PRO A 754 -17.14 11.49 -34.09
CA PRO A 754 -17.43 11.64 -35.51
C PRO A 754 -18.79 11.01 -35.82
N VAL A 755 -19.64 11.73 -36.54
CA VAL A 755 -20.93 11.23 -37.04
C VAL A 755 -20.96 11.33 -38.58
N PRO A 756 -21.83 10.59 -39.28
CA PRO A 756 -21.78 10.48 -40.75
C PRO A 756 -21.75 11.81 -41.52
N ASP A 757 -22.35 12.86 -40.93
CA ASP A 757 -22.50 14.17 -41.56
C ASP A 757 -21.78 15.30 -40.77
N GLY A 758 -21.01 14.98 -39.73
CA GLY A 758 -20.53 15.98 -38.79
C GLY A 758 -19.70 15.47 -37.61
N ILE A 759 -19.66 16.29 -36.57
CA ILE A 759 -19.03 16.00 -35.27
C ILE A 759 -20.06 16.31 -34.18
N GLU A 760 -20.36 15.33 -33.34
CA GLU A 760 -21.14 15.52 -32.11
C GLU A 760 -20.18 15.81 -30.94
N ILE A 761 -20.49 16.84 -30.16
CA ILE A 761 -19.70 17.30 -29.03
C ILE A 761 -20.60 17.26 -27.80
N ALA A 762 -20.28 16.42 -26.81
CA ALA A 762 -21.04 16.36 -25.55
C ALA A 762 -20.21 16.98 -24.42
N VAL A 763 -20.79 17.99 -23.76
CA VAL A 763 -20.19 18.77 -22.67
C VAL A 763 -20.89 18.42 -21.35
N THR A 764 -20.14 17.85 -20.40
CA THR A 764 -20.67 17.32 -19.13
C THR A 764 -20.89 18.37 -18.04
N HIS A 765 -20.72 19.67 -18.32
CA HIS A 765 -20.67 20.70 -17.27
C HIS A 765 -21.96 21.50 -17.02
N ALA A 766 -23.00 21.44 -17.86
CA ALA A 766 -24.11 22.38 -17.71
C ALA A 766 -25.28 21.86 -16.84
N ALA A 767 -25.09 21.86 -15.53
CA ALA A 767 -26.18 22.03 -14.57
C ALA A 767 -25.63 22.81 -13.35
N LEU A 768 -25.53 24.13 -13.49
CA LEU A 768 -25.24 25.04 -12.37
C LEU A 768 -26.51 25.20 -11.53
N GLU A 769 -26.54 24.57 -10.35
CA GLU A 769 -27.33 25.09 -9.23
C GLU A 769 -26.70 26.41 -8.73
N SER A 770 -27.51 27.26 -8.11
CA SER A 770 -27.09 28.56 -7.59
C SER A 770 -26.10 28.41 -6.42
N ALA A 771 -24.82 28.65 -6.71
CA ALA A 771 -23.66 28.74 -5.81
C ALA A 771 -23.18 27.41 -5.17
N PRO A 772 -22.15 26.73 -5.73
CA PRO A 772 -21.55 25.55 -5.10
C PRO A 772 -20.81 25.90 -3.80
N GLY A 773 -20.80 24.97 -2.83
CA GLY A 773 -19.96 25.07 -1.64
C GLY A 773 -18.45 24.96 -1.96
N PRO A 774 -17.57 25.19 -0.97
CA PRO A 774 -16.12 25.32 -1.20
C PRO A 774 -15.44 24.05 -1.73
N ILE A 775 -15.91 22.84 -1.36
CA ILE A 775 -15.30 21.58 -1.81
C ILE A 775 -15.72 21.30 -3.26
N LEU A 776 -17.01 21.42 -3.57
CA LEU A 776 -17.51 21.28 -4.93
C LEU A 776 -16.92 22.35 -5.84
N ALA A 777 -16.84 23.60 -5.38
CA ALA A 777 -16.19 24.67 -6.13
C ALA A 777 -14.71 24.34 -6.41
N ALA A 778 -13.97 23.83 -5.42
CA ALA A 778 -12.59 23.41 -5.60
C ALA A 778 -12.43 22.22 -6.57
N VAL A 779 -13.29 21.19 -6.48
CA VAL A 779 -13.27 20.05 -7.42
C VAL A 779 -13.61 20.52 -8.84
N LEU A 780 -14.63 21.37 -9.00
CA LEU A 780 -14.99 21.92 -10.30
C LEU A 780 -13.89 22.83 -10.87
N ALA A 781 -13.23 23.65 -10.04
CA ALA A 781 -12.12 24.49 -10.46
C ALA A 781 -10.84 23.66 -10.76
N ALA A 782 -10.60 22.58 -10.02
CA ALA A 782 -9.51 21.65 -10.28
C ALA A 782 -9.66 20.92 -11.62
N ARG A 783 -10.90 20.68 -12.06
CA ARG A 783 -11.20 20.13 -13.39
C ARG A 783 -10.92 21.11 -14.51
N ARG A 784 -10.90 22.42 -14.24
CA ARG A 784 -10.52 23.42 -15.24
C ARG A 784 -9.02 23.32 -15.44
N PRO A 785 -8.56 22.93 -16.65
CA PRO A 785 -7.15 22.76 -16.83
C PRO A 785 -6.50 24.13 -16.89
N LYS A 786 -5.45 24.31 -16.08
CA LYS A 786 -4.76 25.59 -15.91
C LYS A 786 -3.99 25.94 -17.18
N ALA A 787 -3.89 27.23 -17.53
CA ALA A 787 -2.99 27.65 -18.59
C ALA A 787 -1.58 27.17 -18.27
N GLU A 788 -0.94 26.49 -19.22
CA GLU A 788 0.45 26.09 -19.12
C GLU A 788 1.28 27.02 -20.02
N PRO A 789 1.95 28.06 -19.48
CA PRO A 789 2.73 29.01 -20.28
C PRO A 789 3.77 28.33 -21.17
N TYR A 790 4.22 27.14 -20.75
CA TYR A 790 5.07 26.27 -21.52
C TYR A 790 4.45 25.75 -22.82
N ARG A 791 3.18 25.30 -22.78
CA ARG A 791 2.44 24.84 -23.96
C ARG A 791 2.20 25.99 -24.93
N ALA A 792 1.98 27.21 -24.44
CA ALA A 792 1.99 28.41 -25.30
C ALA A 792 3.34 28.58 -26.01
N GLY A 793 4.45 28.35 -25.30
CA GLY A 793 5.78 28.36 -25.90
C GLY A 793 6.04 27.26 -26.94
N ILE A 794 5.55 26.03 -26.71
CA ILE A 794 5.54 24.99 -27.74
C ILE A 794 4.70 25.44 -28.93
N ALA A 795 3.54 26.05 -28.70
CA ALA A 795 2.68 26.53 -29.78
C ALA A 795 3.35 27.59 -30.64
N ASP A 796 4.12 28.51 -30.04
CA ASP A 796 4.92 29.50 -30.76
C ASP A 796 6.00 28.83 -31.63
N LEU A 797 6.71 27.85 -31.09
CA LEU A 797 7.71 27.12 -31.87
C LEU A 797 7.09 26.27 -32.99
N LEU A 798 5.93 25.65 -32.74
CA LEU A 798 5.16 24.97 -33.78
C LEU A 798 4.69 25.94 -34.85
N HIS A 799 4.33 27.16 -34.47
CA HIS A 799 3.96 28.21 -35.41
C HIS A 799 5.15 28.62 -36.28
N ASP A 800 6.33 28.82 -35.69
CA ASP A 800 7.56 29.14 -36.43
C ASP A 800 8.01 27.99 -37.32
N LEU A 801 7.93 26.75 -36.83
CA LEU A 801 8.17 25.54 -37.59
C LEU A 801 7.25 25.44 -38.82
N LYS A 802 5.95 25.65 -38.62
CA LYS A 802 4.95 25.70 -39.68
C LYS A 802 5.29 26.79 -40.71
N ASN A 803 5.72 27.97 -40.27
CA ASN A 803 6.11 29.05 -41.17
C ASN A 803 7.33 28.67 -42.02
N GLN A 804 8.37 28.09 -41.42
CA GLN A 804 9.56 27.63 -42.15
C GLN A 804 9.21 26.55 -43.19
N LEU A 805 8.39 25.55 -42.83
CA LEU A 805 7.97 24.52 -43.78
C LEU A 805 7.05 25.05 -44.89
N THR A 806 6.24 26.07 -44.60
CA THR A 806 5.42 26.75 -45.61
C THR A 806 6.31 27.51 -46.60
N ALA A 807 7.33 28.22 -46.11
CA ALA A 807 8.33 28.90 -46.94
C ALA A 807 9.15 27.91 -47.78
N THR A 808 9.57 26.77 -47.22
CA THR A 808 10.23 25.68 -47.96
C THR A 808 9.36 25.21 -49.13
N ARG A 809 8.05 25.02 -48.92
CA ARG A 809 7.11 24.63 -49.99
C ARG A 809 6.95 25.71 -51.06
N GLN A 810 6.77 26.96 -50.65
CA GLN A 810 6.62 28.06 -51.61
C GLN A 810 7.86 28.17 -52.52
N ALA A 811 9.05 27.99 -51.95
CA ALA A 811 10.32 28.01 -52.68
C ALA A 811 10.42 26.92 -53.77
N ILE A 812 9.64 25.84 -53.71
CA ILE A 812 9.69 24.73 -54.68
C ILE A 812 8.46 24.58 -55.56
N THR A 813 7.37 25.32 -55.29
CA THR A 813 6.10 25.14 -56.02
C THR A 813 6.11 25.91 -57.34
N ASP A 814 6.69 27.12 -57.35
CA ASP A 814 6.73 28.01 -58.52
C ASP A 814 8.18 28.38 -58.85
N LEU A 815 8.92 27.46 -59.47
CA LEU A 815 10.33 27.66 -59.80
C LEU A 815 10.51 28.52 -61.08
N PRO A 816 11.39 29.54 -61.07
CA PRO A 816 11.68 30.38 -62.23
C PRO A 816 12.23 29.59 -63.41
N GLU A 817 12.02 30.11 -64.61
CA GLU A 817 12.68 29.59 -65.82
C GLU A 817 14.19 29.87 -65.83
N ASP A 818 14.61 31.02 -65.28
CA ASP A 818 16.01 31.42 -65.17
C ASP A 818 16.83 30.46 -64.27
N PRO A 819 17.95 29.89 -64.75
CA PRO A 819 18.74 28.91 -64.00
C PRO A 819 19.31 29.43 -62.68
N VAL A 820 19.72 30.71 -62.62
CA VAL A 820 20.33 31.31 -61.42
C VAL A 820 19.26 31.58 -60.37
N ALA A 821 18.16 32.23 -60.75
CA ALA A 821 17.01 32.47 -59.87
C ALA A 821 16.40 31.16 -59.36
N ARG A 822 16.36 30.10 -60.20
CA ARG A 822 15.93 28.76 -59.79
C ARG A 822 16.86 28.14 -58.73
N LEU A 823 18.18 28.30 -58.89
CA LEU A 823 19.17 27.83 -57.90
C LEU A 823 19.06 28.60 -56.59
N GLU A 824 18.93 29.93 -56.65
CA GLU A 824 18.74 30.79 -55.49
C GLU A 824 17.48 30.43 -54.71
N GLN A 825 16.36 30.22 -55.41
CA GLN A 825 15.10 29.84 -54.79
C GLN A 825 15.16 28.43 -54.18
N ARG A 826 15.86 27.47 -54.82
CA ARG A 826 16.13 26.16 -54.23
C ARG A 826 17.00 26.25 -52.97
N LEU A 827 18.05 27.07 -52.99
CA LEU A 827 18.92 27.29 -51.83
C LEU A 827 18.15 27.95 -50.67
N ALA A 828 17.24 28.87 -50.96
CA ALA A 828 16.32 29.42 -49.96
C ALA A 828 15.43 28.33 -49.35
N GLY A 829 14.89 27.42 -50.17
CA GLY A 829 14.14 26.26 -49.71
C GLY A 829 14.93 25.34 -48.77
N GLU A 830 16.19 25.05 -49.10
CA GLU A 830 17.12 24.27 -48.25
C GLU A 830 17.41 24.97 -46.91
N ARG A 831 17.63 26.29 -46.93
CA ARG A 831 17.85 27.08 -45.69
C ARG A 831 16.63 27.05 -44.77
N HIS A 832 15.42 27.23 -45.32
CA HIS A 832 14.18 27.12 -44.54
C HIS A 832 13.97 25.71 -43.98
N LEU A 833 14.32 24.67 -44.74
CA LEU A 833 14.23 23.29 -44.26
C LEU A 833 15.22 23.01 -43.11
N ALA A 834 16.46 23.50 -43.23
CA ALA A 834 17.46 23.39 -42.17
C ALA A 834 16.99 24.11 -40.89
N ALA A 835 16.46 25.32 -41.01
CA ALA A 835 15.87 26.05 -39.89
C ALA A 835 14.68 25.30 -39.25
N ALA A 836 13.80 24.72 -40.08
CA ALA A 836 12.69 23.89 -39.61
C ALA A 836 13.18 22.70 -38.77
N LYS A 837 14.24 22.01 -39.20
CA LYS A 837 14.80 20.88 -38.43
C LYS A 837 15.36 21.28 -37.07
N VAL A 838 16.01 22.44 -36.99
CA VAL A 838 16.52 22.97 -35.72
C VAL A 838 15.36 23.30 -34.77
N ILE A 839 14.31 23.95 -35.29
CA ILE A 839 13.11 24.22 -34.49
C ILE A 839 12.45 22.91 -34.04
N ALA A 840 12.35 21.91 -34.92
CA ALA A 840 11.77 20.60 -34.59
C ALA A 840 12.53 19.89 -33.46
N LEU A 841 13.87 19.90 -33.51
CA LEU A 841 14.71 19.38 -32.44
C LEU A 841 14.46 20.11 -31.11
N ASN A 842 14.36 21.43 -31.15
CA ASN A 842 14.10 22.24 -29.96
C ASN A 842 12.72 21.94 -29.34
N VAL A 843 11.69 21.74 -30.18
CA VAL A 843 10.36 21.32 -29.72
C VAL A 843 10.41 19.92 -29.12
N ARG A 844 11.20 18.99 -29.69
CA ARG A 844 11.34 17.63 -29.17
C ARG A 844 12.02 17.59 -27.81
N VAL A 845 13.13 18.32 -27.66
CA VAL A 845 13.82 18.46 -26.36
C VAL A 845 12.88 19.07 -25.32
N ALA A 846 12.14 20.09 -25.71
CA ALA A 846 11.10 20.69 -24.88
C ALA A 846 10.05 19.63 -24.48
N ALA A 847 9.35 19.03 -25.44
CA ALA A 847 8.31 18.03 -25.19
C ALA A 847 8.79 16.84 -24.34
N SER A 848 10.04 16.41 -24.50
CA SER A 848 10.62 15.30 -23.72
C SER A 848 10.69 15.55 -22.21
N LEU A 849 10.71 16.82 -21.77
CA LEU A 849 10.61 17.18 -20.35
C LEU A 849 9.20 16.94 -19.78
N LEU A 850 8.19 16.71 -20.65
CA LEU A 850 6.80 16.42 -20.28
C LEU A 850 6.46 14.91 -20.37
N GLU A 851 7.15 14.17 -21.24
CA GLU A 851 6.81 12.80 -21.66
C GLU A 851 6.90 11.71 -20.56
N ARG A 852 7.50 11.99 -19.39
CA ARG A 852 7.63 10.97 -18.34
C ARG A 852 6.46 10.97 -17.36
N ALA A 853 5.75 9.85 -17.29
CA ALA A 853 4.62 9.61 -16.41
C ALA A 853 5.01 9.81 -14.92
N PRO A 854 4.12 10.34 -14.07
CA PRO A 854 4.23 10.28 -12.60
C PRO A 854 4.00 8.86 -12.06
N ASP A 855 3.58 7.91 -12.90
CA ASP A 855 3.22 6.54 -12.51
C ASP A 855 4.42 5.63 -12.25
N ASP A 856 5.64 6.09 -12.55
CA ASP A 856 6.82 5.51 -11.92
C ASP A 856 6.89 6.06 -10.49
N GLU A 857 6.47 5.26 -9.52
CA GLU A 857 6.90 5.36 -8.11
C GLU A 857 8.43 5.10 -8.00
N GLY A 858 9.22 5.68 -8.90
CA GLY A 858 10.66 5.57 -8.96
C GLY A 858 11.23 6.15 -7.69
N ARG A 859 11.98 5.33 -6.96
CA ARG A 859 12.76 5.75 -5.80
C ARG A 859 14.20 5.93 -6.28
N THR A 860 14.72 7.13 -6.09
CA THR A 860 16.13 7.40 -6.39
C THR A 860 16.86 7.63 -5.09
N GLU A 861 17.90 6.84 -4.85
CA GLU A 861 18.83 7.13 -3.77
C GLU A 861 19.73 8.28 -4.21
N LEU A 862 19.47 9.46 -3.64
CA LEU A 862 19.94 10.75 -4.13
C LEU A 862 21.48 10.85 -4.15
N GLY A 863 22.14 10.34 -3.11
CA GLY A 863 23.59 10.38 -2.98
C GLY A 863 24.29 9.60 -4.10
N ASN A 864 23.93 8.32 -4.30
CA ASN A 864 24.50 7.53 -5.39
C ASN A 864 24.11 8.05 -6.77
N TYR A 865 22.89 8.56 -6.94
CA TYR A 865 22.45 9.11 -8.20
C TYR A 865 23.29 10.33 -8.61
N LEU A 866 23.45 11.34 -7.75
CA LEU A 866 24.22 12.54 -8.06
C LEU A 866 25.69 12.20 -8.38
N ARG A 867 26.27 11.22 -7.67
CA ARG A 867 27.62 10.71 -7.96
C ARG A 867 27.72 10.10 -9.37
N ARG A 868 26.75 9.24 -9.75
CA ARG A 868 26.71 8.62 -11.08
C ARG A 868 26.49 9.66 -12.17
N TYR A 869 25.53 10.56 -11.96
CA TYR A 869 25.23 11.67 -12.85
C TYR A 869 26.46 12.53 -13.08
N GLY A 870 27.13 12.97 -12.01
CA GLY A 870 28.34 13.78 -12.13
C GLY A 870 29.50 13.06 -12.83
N THR A 871 29.66 11.74 -12.59
CA THR A 871 30.64 10.93 -13.33
C THR A 871 30.34 10.89 -14.83
N ALA A 872 29.07 10.75 -15.21
CA ALA A 872 28.63 10.77 -16.60
C ALA A 872 28.76 12.17 -17.23
N ALA A 873 28.50 13.22 -16.46
CA ALA A 873 28.56 14.61 -16.92
C ALA A 873 29.97 15.03 -17.37
N ILE A 874 31.01 14.51 -16.71
CA ILE A 874 32.41 14.72 -17.13
C ILE A 874 32.65 14.33 -18.60
N GLY A 875 31.90 13.35 -19.13
CA GLY A 875 32.06 12.89 -20.51
C GLY A 875 31.57 13.85 -21.59
N TRP A 876 30.73 14.84 -21.25
CA TRP A 876 30.17 15.79 -22.23
C TRP A 876 30.38 17.26 -21.88
N LEU A 877 30.87 17.57 -20.67
CA LEU A 877 31.25 18.93 -20.30
C LEU A 877 32.52 19.41 -21.04
N PRO A 878 32.63 20.71 -21.37
CA PRO A 878 33.87 21.29 -21.86
C PRO A 878 35.02 21.12 -20.86
N ALA A 879 36.26 21.05 -21.35
CA ALA A 879 37.45 20.82 -20.52
C ALA A 879 37.71 21.96 -19.52
N GLU A 880 37.20 23.15 -19.82
CA GLU A 880 37.33 24.38 -19.06
C GLU A 880 36.32 24.48 -17.89
N ILE A 881 35.40 23.51 -17.76
CA ILE A 881 34.37 23.47 -16.72
C ILE A 881 34.74 22.43 -15.65
N ALA A 882 34.98 22.89 -14.42
CA ALA A 882 35.21 22.01 -13.28
C ALA A 882 33.87 21.61 -12.61
N LEU A 883 33.62 20.31 -12.44
CA LEU A 883 32.42 19.80 -11.75
C LEU A 883 32.76 19.26 -10.35
N ARG A 884 32.06 19.77 -9.32
CA ARG A 884 32.12 19.26 -7.95
C ARG A 884 30.81 18.56 -7.58
N VAL A 885 30.93 17.40 -6.92
CA VAL A 885 29.79 16.53 -6.54
C VAL A 885 30.03 16.01 -5.13
N PRO A 886 29.01 15.91 -4.26
CA PRO A 886 29.21 15.50 -2.88
C PRO A 886 29.59 14.01 -2.78
N PRO A 887 30.33 13.61 -1.73
CA PRO A 887 30.56 12.20 -1.43
C PRO A 887 29.26 11.45 -1.11
N ALA A 888 29.18 10.16 -1.45
CA ALA A 888 28.02 9.31 -1.17
C ALA A 888 28.06 8.77 0.27
N ASN A 889 27.94 9.66 1.26
CA ASN A 889 28.08 9.33 2.68
C ASN A 889 26.75 9.36 3.46
N ARG A 890 25.62 9.61 2.78
CA ARG A 890 24.27 9.56 3.36
C ARG A 890 23.30 8.91 2.38
N VAL A 891 22.54 7.92 2.86
CA VAL A 891 21.47 7.26 2.11
C VAL A 891 20.19 8.06 2.30
N LEU A 892 19.62 8.54 1.20
CA LEU A 892 18.37 9.28 1.20
C LEU A 892 17.61 8.97 -0.09
N ASP A 893 16.42 8.39 0.03
CA ASP A 893 15.55 8.13 -1.11
C ASP A 893 14.59 9.29 -1.33
N ILE A 894 14.51 9.75 -2.58
CA ILE A 894 13.49 10.69 -3.04
C ILE A 894 12.45 9.96 -3.88
N ALA A 895 11.20 10.46 -3.86
CA ALA A 895 10.08 9.89 -4.62
C ALA A 895 10.08 10.37 -6.08
N VAL A 896 11.20 10.24 -6.78
CA VAL A 896 11.38 10.63 -8.18
C VAL A 896 12.28 9.61 -8.89
N ASP A 897 11.93 9.18 -10.11
CA ASP A 897 12.80 8.35 -10.94
C ASP A 897 14.08 9.08 -11.39
N GLY A 898 15.20 8.35 -11.46
CA GLY A 898 16.51 8.93 -11.75
C GLY A 898 16.57 9.59 -13.13
N SER A 899 15.84 9.09 -14.12
CA SER A 899 15.84 9.66 -15.47
C SER A 899 15.07 10.98 -15.56
N THR A 900 14.02 11.15 -14.74
CA THR A 900 13.32 12.43 -14.55
C THR A 900 14.26 13.47 -13.93
N LEU A 901 15.02 13.06 -12.91
CA LEU A 901 16.03 13.92 -12.32
C LEU A 901 17.18 14.25 -13.30
N THR A 902 17.55 13.31 -14.19
CA THR A 902 18.56 13.53 -15.25
C THR A 902 18.11 14.63 -16.19
N ALA A 903 16.86 14.58 -16.65
CA ALA A 903 16.34 15.57 -17.58
C ALA A 903 16.30 16.99 -16.98
N ALA A 904 15.94 17.10 -15.69
CA ALA A 904 15.98 18.36 -14.96
C ALA A 904 17.42 18.90 -14.81
N LEU A 905 18.35 18.05 -14.36
CA LEU A 905 19.75 18.44 -14.16
C LEU A 905 20.44 18.78 -15.48
N ASP A 906 20.23 18.01 -16.55
CA ASP A 906 20.83 18.28 -17.86
C ASP A 906 20.44 19.65 -18.40
N ASN A 907 19.18 20.06 -18.18
CA ASN A 907 18.73 21.38 -18.60
C ASN A 907 19.46 22.50 -17.83
N LEU A 908 19.57 22.35 -16.51
CA LEU A 908 20.24 23.33 -15.66
C LEU A 908 21.75 23.37 -15.90
N MET A 909 22.39 22.21 -16.04
CA MET A 909 23.81 22.06 -16.35
C MET A 909 24.15 22.69 -17.71
N ARG A 910 23.34 22.48 -18.75
CA ARG A 910 23.53 23.14 -20.05
C ARG A 910 23.39 24.65 -19.94
N ASN A 911 22.40 25.15 -19.20
CA ASN A 911 22.23 26.59 -18.97
C ASN A 911 23.46 27.20 -18.27
N ALA A 912 24.04 26.49 -17.30
CA ALA A 912 25.26 26.90 -16.60
C ALA A 912 26.48 26.92 -17.53
N VAL A 913 26.70 25.86 -18.31
CA VAL A 913 27.81 25.78 -19.29
C VAL A 913 27.71 26.90 -20.33
N GLU A 914 26.52 27.14 -20.88
CA GLU A 914 26.31 28.21 -21.85
C GLU A 914 26.44 29.62 -21.25
N ALA A 915 26.41 29.77 -19.93
CA ALA A 915 26.62 31.03 -19.24
C ALA A 915 28.11 31.30 -18.93
N MET A 916 28.96 30.27 -19.07
CA MET A 916 30.39 30.30 -18.77
C MET A 916 31.23 29.85 -19.99
N PRO A 917 31.20 30.59 -21.12
CA PRO A 917 31.90 30.19 -22.34
C PRO A 917 33.42 30.16 -22.20
N ASP A 918 33.98 30.92 -21.25
CA ASP A 918 35.43 31.01 -20.99
C ASP A 918 35.90 30.04 -19.88
N GLY A 919 35.03 29.12 -19.44
CA GLY A 919 35.29 28.19 -18.33
C GLY A 919 34.77 28.69 -16.97
N GLY A 920 34.83 27.82 -15.97
CA GLY A 920 34.27 28.09 -14.63
C GLY A 920 34.09 26.81 -13.81
N SER A 921 33.39 26.90 -12.67
CA SER A 921 33.01 25.72 -11.91
C SER A 921 31.51 25.59 -11.69
N ILE A 922 31.06 24.34 -11.61
CA ILE A 922 29.70 23.96 -11.25
C ILE A 922 29.81 23.03 -10.05
N SER A 923 29.02 23.28 -9.00
CA SER A 923 28.89 22.39 -7.86
C SER A 923 27.46 21.89 -7.70
N LEU A 924 27.34 20.58 -7.56
CA LEU A 924 26.14 19.94 -7.02
C LEU A 924 26.34 19.72 -5.53
N ASP A 925 25.30 19.89 -4.73
CA ASP A 925 25.22 19.46 -3.34
C ASP A 925 23.77 19.08 -3.01
N TRP A 926 23.52 18.52 -1.83
CA TRP A 926 22.16 18.31 -1.35
C TRP A 926 22.04 18.35 0.18
N THR A 927 20.89 18.79 0.64
CA THR A 927 20.47 18.72 2.04
C THR A 927 19.10 18.05 2.14
N ALA A 928 18.71 17.62 3.34
CA ALA A 928 17.39 17.03 3.54
C ALA A 928 16.87 17.32 4.95
N ASN A 929 15.55 17.38 5.08
CA ASN A 929 14.84 17.38 6.36
C ASN A 929 13.99 16.10 6.48
N VAL A 930 13.00 16.05 7.38
CA VAL A 930 12.16 14.86 7.59
C VAL A 930 11.17 14.61 6.43
N TYR A 931 10.94 15.61 5.57
CA TYR A 931 9.87 15.61 4.57
C TYR A 931 10.36 15.72 3.12
N GLU A 932 11.47 16.44 2.89
CA GLU A 932 11.98 16.74 1.54
C GLU A 932 13.51 16.77 1.48
N ALA A 933 14.04 16.52 0.28
CA ALA A 933 15.43 16.71 -0.10
C ALA A 933 15.56 17.95 -0.99
N THR A 934 16.57 18.78 -0.74
CA THR A 934 16.92 19.92 -1.60
C THR A 934 18.27 19.67 -2.24
N ILE A 935 18.29 19.54 -3.56
CA ILE A 935 19.50 19.50 -4.38
C ILE A 935 19.86 20.94 -4.72
N GLU A 936 21.10 21.31 -4.45
CA GLU A 936 21.67 22.60 -4.80
C GLU A 936 22.56 22.44 -6.04
N LEU A 937 22.34 23.26 -7.07
CA LEU A 937 23.22 23.39 -8.23
C LEU A 937 23.68 24.84 -8.30
N HIS A 938 24.98 25.05 -8.14
CA HIS A 938 25.61 26.36 -8.16
C HIS A 938 26.63 26.45 -9.30
N ASP A 939 26.64 27.57 -10.03
CA ASP A 939 27.63 27.90 -11.06
C ASP A 939 28.37 29.21 -10.76
N ASP A 940 29.52 29.43 -11.38
CA ASP A 940 30.32 30.66 -11.28
C ASP A 940 30.00 31.71 -12.37
N GLY A 941 28.82 31.63 -13.01
CA GLY A 941 28.45 32.51 -14.10
C GLY A 941 28.17 33.97 -13.70
N PRO A 942 27.59 34.79 -14.60
CA PRO A 942 27.24 36.18 -14.30
C PRO A 942 26.00 36.33 -13.38
N GLY A 943 25.37 35.21 -12.99
CA GLY A 943 24.13 35.20 -12.19
C GLY A 943 22.86 35.44 -13.01
N LEU A 944 21.70 35.33 -12.34
CA LEU A 944 20.38 35.57 -12.93
C LEU A 944 20.07 37.07 -13.02
N PRO A 945 19.72 37.60 -14.21
CA PRO A 945 19.20 38.96 -14.31
C PRO A 945 17.89 39.10 -13.50
N PRO A 946 17.65 40.24 -12.81
CA PRO A 946 16.47 40.44 -11.96
C PRO A 946 15.13 40.20 -12.66
N GLU A 947 15.03 40.59 -13.94
CA GLU A 947 13.83 40.39 -14.76
C GLU A 947 13.55 38.90 -15.03
N VAL A 948 14.60 38.10 -15.16
CA VAL A 948 14.51 36.65 -15.37
C VAL A 948 14.05 35.97 -14.08
N ALA A 949 14.61 36.36 -12.93
CA ALA A 949 14.19 35.86 -11.62
C ALA A 949 12.70 36.16 -11.35
N GLN A 950 12.26 37.39 -11.63
CA GLN A 950 10.87 37.80 -11.45
C GLN A 950 9.90 37.09 -12.42
N ALA A 951 10.33 36.81 -13.65
CA ALA A 951 9.54 36.02 -14.60
C ALA A 951 9.39 34.57 -14.13
N LEU A 952 10.46 33.96 -13.61
CA LEU A 952 10.46 32.60 -13.09
C LEU A 952 9.59 32.43 -11.85
N GLU A 953 9.64 33.37 -10.90
CA GLU A 953 8.76 33.39 -9.72
C GLU A 953 7.28 33.42 -10.14
N ALA A 954 6.95 34.28 -11.09
CA ALA A 954 5.61 34.39 -11.67
C ALA A 954 5.22 33.22 -12.59
N GLY A 955 6.08 32.23 -12.80
CA GLY A 955 5.83 31.08 -13.68
C GLY A 955 5.70 31.44 -15.17
N ARG A 956 6.19 32.64 -15.54
CA ARG A 956 6.12 33.15 -16.91
C ARG A 956 7.32 32.70 -17.72
N ARG A 957 7.15 32.65 -19.04
CA ARG A 957 8.23 32.37 -19.98
C ARG A 957 9.32 33.44 -19.85
N VAL A 958 10.57 33.00 -19.72
CA VAL A 958 11.74 33.87 -19.81
C VAL A 958 12.06 34.06 -21.29
N ARG A 959 12.17 35.29 -21.80
CA ARG A 959 12.71 35.49 -23.15
C ARG A 959 14.22 35.27 -23.11
N SER A 960 14.74 34.35 -23.93
CA SER A 960 16.19 34.22 -24.09
C SER A 960 16.73 35.41 -24.87
N THR A 961 17.88 35.91 -24.47
CA THR A 961 18.65 36.95 -25.18
C THR A 961 19.63 36.35 -26.20
N LYS A 962 19.69 35.02 -26.34
CA LYS A 962 20.68 34.30 -27.17
C LYS A 962 20.12 33.87 -28.54
N PRO A 963 20.95 33.80 -29.61
CA PRO A 963 20.52 33.32 -30.92
C PRO A 963 20.05 31.86 -30.85
N GLY A 964 18.77 31.59 -31.14
CA GLY A 964 18.18 30.24 -31.12
C GLY A 964 17.75 29.73 -29.74
N GLY A 965 17.91 30.52 -28.67
CA GLY A 965 17.43 30.19 -27.33
C GLY A 965 15.93 30.48 -27.18
N ASN A 966 15.14 29.51 -26.72
CA ASN A 966 13.67 29.63 -26.73
C ASN A 966 13.07 29.96 -25.36
N GLY A 967 13.88 29.94 -24.29
CA GLY A 967 13.44 30.29 -22.94
C GLY A 967 12.52 29.27 -22.27
N LEU A 968 12.39 28.08 -22.86
CA LEU A 968 11.47 27.03 -22.41
C LEU A 968 12.10 26.06 -21.40
N GLY A 969 13.43 25.93 -21.36
CA GLY A 969 14.12 24.95 -20.52
C GLY A 969 13.73 25.03 -19.03
N LEU A 970 13.90 26.20 -18.42
CA LEU A 970 13.59 26.41 -16.99
C LEU A 970 12.10 26.26 -16.66
N VAL A 971 11.20 26.68 -17.55
CA VAL A 971 9.75 26.50 -17.37
C VAL A 971 9.36 25.03 -17.47
N GLY A 972 10.02 24.27 -18.36
CA GLY A 972 9.87 22.82 -18.49
C GLY A 972 10.34 22.09 -17.22
N VAL A 973 11.53 22.44 -16.70
CA VAL A 973 12.05 21.89 -15.44
C VAL A 973 11.10 22.18 -14.27
N LYS A 974 10.60 23.42 -14.14
CA LYS A 974 9.64 23.78 -13.08
C LYS A 974 8.33 22.99 -13.18
N SER A 975 7.83 22.76 -14.41
CA SER A 975 6.62 21.97 -14.65
C SER A 975 6.83 20.49 -14.37
N LEU A 976 7.98 19.94 -14.78
CA LEU A 976 8.40 18.56 -14.49
C LEU A 976 8.49 18.30 -12.99
N LEU A 977 9.16 19.19 -12.26
CA LEU A 977 9.31 19.08 -10.81
C LEU A 977 7.97 19.18 -10.08
N ARG A 978 7.07 20.08 -10.52
CA ARG A 978 5.72 20.20 -9.95
C ARG A 978 4.93 18.89 -10.05
N ARG A 979 5.02 18.19 -11.19
CA ARG A 979 4.32 16.90 -11.42
C ARG A 979 4.75 15.80 -10.46
N VAL A 980 5.99 15.84 -9.97
CA VAL A 980 6.52 14.88 -8.98
C VAL A 980 6.46 15.40 -7.55
N GLY A 981 5.66 16.45 -7.29
CA GLY A 981 5.51 17.05 -5.95
C GLY A 981 6.72 17.88 -5.49
N GLY A 982 7.62 18.23 -6.41
CA GLY A 982 8.81 19.05 -6.16
C GLY A 982 8.67 20.50 -6.62
N ARG A 983 9.73 21.29 -6.38
CA ARG A 983 9.82 22.71 -6.79
C ARG A 983 11.22 23.08 -7.25
N LEU A 984 11.31 24.11 -8.09
CA LEU A 984 12.55 24.78 -8.47
C LEU A 984 12.53 26.22 -7.95
N THR A 985 13.57 26.62 -7.24
CA THR A 985 13.76 27.99 -6.75
C THR A 985 15.16 28.50 -7.07
N ALA A 986 15.25 29.74 -7.55
CA ALA A 986 16.52 30.44 -7.66
C ALA A 986 16.83 31.10 -6.31
N VAL A 987 18.04 30.92 -5.80
CA VAL A 987 18.48 31.52 -4.53
C VAL A 987 19.42 32.68 -4.83
N PRO A 988 19.28 33.83 -4.16
CA PRO A 988 20.24 34.91 -4.27
C PRO A 988 21.65 34.42 -3.95
N SER A 989 22.58 34.63 -4.88
CA SER A 989 23.98 34.29 -4.72
C SER A 989 24.84 35.53 -4.99
N PRO A 990 25.89 35.79 -4.19
CA PRO A 990 26.81 36.91 -4.43
C PRO A 990 27.64 36.74 -5.72
N THR A 991 27.80 35.49 -6.18
CA THR A 991 28.49 35.13 -7.43
C THR A 991 27.69 34.04 -8.15
N GLY A 992 27.55 34.12 -9.47
CA GLY A 992 26.90 33.05 -10.22
C GLY A 992 25.43 32.80 -9.91
N THR A 993 24.94 31.62 -10.31
CA THR A 993 23.54 31.23 -10.13
C THR A 993 23.43 30.01 -9.23
N THR A 994 22.55 30.07 -8.22
CA THR A 994 22.21 28.92 -7.37
C THR A 994 20.77 28.48 -7.58
N TRP A 995 20.58 27.22 -7.97
CA TRP A 995 19.30 26.56 -8.10
C TRP A 995 19.07 25.57 -6.97
N HIS A 996 17.91 25.67 -6.34
CA HIS A 996 17.41 24.67 -5.39
C HIS A 996 16.29 23.86 -6.06
N ILE A 997 16.54 22.56 -6.22
CA ILE A 997 15.55 21.57 -6.64
C ILE A 997 15.09 20.85 -5.38
N THR A 998 13.88 21.11 -4.92
CA THR A 998 13.32 20.41 -3.76
C THR A 998 12.38 19.31 -4.18
N LEU A 999 12.55 18.12 -3.62
CA LEU A 999 11.85 16.90 -3.97
C LEU A 999 11.35 16.19 -2.70
N PRO A 1000 10.15 15.58 -2.72
CA PRO A 1000 9.65 14.83 -1.57
C PRO A 1000 10.53 13.61 -1.29
N LEU A 1001 10.72 13.31 0.00
CA LEU A 1001 11.36 12.05 0.38
C LEU A 1001 10.46 10.88 -0.01
N ALA A 1002 11.07 9.78 -0.41
CA ALA A 1002 10.35 8.52 -0.52
C ALA A 1002 9.86 8.12 0.89
N PRO A 1003 8.66 7.55 1.03
CA PRO A 1003 8.12 7.14 2.33
C PRO A 1003 9.14 6.28 3.07
N THR A 1004 9.68 6.80 4.17
CA THR A 1004 10.57 6.05 5.05
C THR A 1004 9.72 4.95 5.67
N VAL A 1005 9.93 3.70 5.26
CA VAL A 1005 9.36 2.56 5.99
C VAL A 1005 10.06 2.54 7.34
N THR A 1006 9.44 3.17 8.32
CA THR A 1006 9.93 3.16 9.70
C THR A 1006 9.84 1.76 10.26
N GLN A 1007 10.78 1.40 11.14
CA GLN A 1007 10.88 0.08 11.78
C GLN A 1007 9.62 -0.36 12.57
N GLU A 1008 8.63 0.53 12.74
CA GLU A 1008 7.31 0.21 13.30
C GLU A 1008 6.32 -0.34 12.26
N ASP A 1009 6.57 -0.10 10.97
CA ASP A 1009 5.83 -0.66 9.83
C ASP A 1009 6.44 -2.00 9.32
N LEU A 1010 7.46 -2.53 10.00
CA LEU A 1010 8.13 -3.82 9.74
C LEU A 1010 7.97 -4.77 10.94
#